data_AF-A0A8K9UP34-F1
#
_entry.id   AF-A0A8K9UP34-F1
#
_cell.length_a   1.000
_cell.length_b   1.000
_cell.length_c   1.000
_cell.angle_alpha   90.00
_cell.angle_beta   90.00
_cell.angle_gamma   90.00
#
_symmetry.space_group_name_H-M   'P 1'
#
loop_
_entity.id
_entity.type
_entity.pdbx_description
1 polymer ?
#
loop_
_entity_poly.entity_id
_entity_poly.type
_entity_poly.pdbx_seq_one_letter_code
_entity_poly.pdbx_strand_id
1 'polypeptide(L)'
;SITMASEAVAVLLLVFLSGSTFGIKLEGNGYTDVLIAINPVVPENPLLIERIKEMMSNASSVLFTATEDKFYFEEITILVPPNWSQGGYGRTKTETYEKAKIIINEENRAYGDQPYTLQYGQCGSESRYIHLTTKFILDDELIKLYGPRDKVLVHEWAHLRWGVYDEFDDGQPFYKGAHSDIQATRCSLELDGKIVNRINHTNCTHIDPNNKIYTQDCVFLADSEQWENTASLMSYPSLHKVTRFCSNKTHNSEAPNAQNRMCDNRDVMDVIFTSSVDAKANVQPLKGPHPVPRFTVMQRGQRVVCLVLDVSGSMRQQAASLFLTTIVEDHSYVGIVTFTKDAKTLKPLTVIHGEESRTQLVRYLPSEANGGTDICKGLKKGFEELRKDNGNTMGDEIILLTDGESELNCASEVKESGAIVNTIALGPSANKELKMLSEISGGKYFYASENLDQTELVNVFASLTTTNGDLTHQTILLDSSGMKGKGILNGTVSVDHTIGNKTTFLVLHESQSPEDIEIKSPSGQIYDFIDFQHSSISKMHSLVIQGTAETGEWTYTIKNTLSDQYITITITSCAVSDAIPPVTVKAHMSQQSIDGSKPMLVYAEVNQKGVPVILADVMATLKSDSGDQYQLQLLDNGAGADAFRNDGIYSRYFTTSKNGRYNLKVKVQRKNKSKNNGQVRLKRHSVAPYVPGYVIKGKSLIVMNPPKPPVSEDDLQADVGSFTRTAIGESFSVSLPPGVPPPNFPPNKITDLNAEIEEDKVMLTWTAPGEDMDQGTADSYEIRVSMDLEALRGSFSGAHLMNTSDIRPLEAGSTEEYSFLSSYIINAEPETVMFFAVRSCDKDSLMSDMSNVAKATKIVPFVPTTTTPTISQYPNLTVNASEYYMPISQP
;
A
#
# COMPACT_ATOMS: atom_id res chain seq x y z
N SER A 1 -32.93 -26.30 25.52
CA SER A 1 -32.94 -26.01 24.07
C SER A 1 -32.32 -24.66 23.73
N ILE A 2 -32.26 -23.67 24.64
CA ILE A 2 -31.63 -22.35 24.41
C ILE A 2 -30.09 -22.39 24.51
N THR A 3 -29.52 -23.35 25.26
CA THR A 3 -28.07 -23.49 25.44
C THR A 3 -27.34 -24.12 24.26
N MET A 4 -27.96 -25.06 23.53
CA MET A 4 -27.32 -25.68 22.35
C MET A 4 -27.28 -24.75 21.13
N ALA A 5 -28.18 -23.77 21.02
CA ALA A 5 -28.13 -22.76 19.97
C ALA A 5 -26.98 -21.75 20.18
N SER A 6 -26.70 -21.38 21.43
CA SER A 6 -25.58 -20.51 21.80
C SER A 6 -24.21 -21.15 21.53
N GLU A 7 -24.08 -22.47 21.75
CA GLU A 7 -22.83 -23.18 21.48
C GLU A 7 -22.63 -23.44 19.98
N ALA A 8 -23.69 -23.72 19.22
CA ALA A 8 -23.61 -23.84 17.76
C ALA A 8 -23.26 -22.50 17.08
N VAL A 9 -23.76 -21.38 17.60
CA VAL A 9 -23.41 -20.02 17.13
C VAL A 9 -21.99 -19.62 17.52
N ALA A 10 -21.51 -20.00 18.70
CA ALA A 10 -20.12 -19.80 19.11
C ALA A 10 -19.13 -20.65 18.27
N VAL A 11 -19.52 -21.89 17.91
CA VAL A 11 -18.73 -22.74 17.02
C VAL A 11 -18.76 -22.23 15.58
N LEU A 12 -19.89 -21.68 15.10
CA LEU A 12 -19.92 -20.97 13.81
C LEU A 12 -18.98 -19.75 13.83
N LEU A 13 -19.06 -18.91 14.88
CA LEU A 13 -18.16 -17.76 15.07
C LEU A 13 -16.68 -18.16 15.17
N LEU A 14 -16.35 -19.31 15.79
CA LEU A 14 -14.98 -19.84 15.84
C LEU A 14 -14.49 -20.42 14.50
N VAL A 15 -15.38 -20.98 13.68
CA VAL A 15 -15.07 -21.39 12.31
C VAL A 15 -14.99 -20.18 11.36
N PHE A 16 -15.64 -19.06 11.69
CA PHE A 16 -15.57 -17.78 10.96
C PHE A 16 -14.47 -16.83 11.47
N LEU A 17 -13.81 -17.13 12.60
CA LEU A 17 -12.58 -16.46 13.04
C LEU A 17 -11.37 -16.84 12.15
N SER A 18 -11.48 -17.92 11.36
CA SER A 18 -10.80 -18.02 10.06
C SER A 18 -11.65 -17.26 9.05
N GLY A 19 -11.44 -15.94 8.98
CA GLY A 19 -12.22 -15.05 8.11
C GLY A 19 -12.35 -15.64 6.72
N SER A 20 -13.57 -15.68 6.18
CA SER A 20 -13.75 -15.81 4.74
C SER A 20 -13.27 -14.51 4.10
N THR A 21 -11.95 -14.34 4.04
CA THR A 21 -11.30 -13.26 3.33
C THR A 21 -11.47 -13.56 1.84
N PHE A 22 -12.07 -12.63 1.10
CA PHE A 22 -11.89 -12.60 -0.34
C PHE A 22 -10.40 -12.33 -0.60
N GLY A 23 -9.74 -13.25 -1.30
CA GLY A 23 -8.28 -13.24 -1.48
C GLY A 23 -7.73 -14.66 -1.60
N ILE A 24 -6.42 -14.76 -1.78
CA ILE A 24 -5.71 -16.03 -1.97
C ILE A 24 -5.94 -16.94 -0.75
N LYS A 25 -6.39 -18.16 -0.98
CA LYS A 25 -6.57 -19.20 0.04
C LYS A 25 -5.58 -20.33 -0.16
N LEU A 26 -5.22 -20.98 0.94
CA LEU A 26 -4.38 -22.19 0.92
C LEU A 26 -5.25 -23.38 1.36
N GLU A 27 -5.66 -24.19 0.39
CA GLU A 27 -6.47 -25.39 0.61
C GLU A 27 -5.57 -26.63 0.56
N GLY A 28 -5.28 -27.20 1.72
CA GLY A 28 -4.26 -28.24 1.85
C GLY A 28 -2.87 -27.69 1.52
N ASN A 29 -2.42 -27.95 0.29
CA ASN A 29 -1.11 -27.55 -0.24
C ASN A 29 -1.23 -26.58 -1.43
N GLY A 30 -2.45 -26.40 -1.96
CA GLY A 30 -2.72 -25.66 -3.19
C GLY A 30 -3.28 -24.27 -2.91
N TYR A 31 -2.71 -23.26 -3.57
CA TYR A 31 -3.27 -21.91 -3.58
C TYR A 31 -4.46 -21.83 -4.54
N THR A 32 -5.60 -21.39 -4.01
CA THR A 32 -6.85 -21.12 -4.74
C THR A 32 -7.20 -19.64 -4.66
N ASP A 33 -8.18 -19.19 -5.45
CA ASP A 33 -8.61 -17.78 -5.55
C ASP A 33 -7.46 -16.82 -5.97
N VAL A 34 -6.48 -17.30 -6.75
CA VAL A 34 -5.40 -16.46 -7.30
C VAL A 34 -5.93 -15.66 -8.49
N LEU A 35 -6.14 -14.35 -8.29
CA LEU A 35 -6.68 -13.46 -9.32
C LEU A 35 -5.59 -12.61 -10.00
N ILE A 36 -5.49 -12.75 -11.32
CA ILE A 36 -4.65 -11.95 -12.22
C ILE A 36 -5.56 -11.02 -13.01
N ALA A 37 -5.33 -9.70 -12.99
CA ALA A 37 -6.10 -8.76 -13.79
C ALA A 37 -5.23 -8.05 -14.83
N ILE A 38 -5.73 -7.98 -16.06
CA ILE A 38 -5.12 -7.20 -17.14
C ILE A 38 -5.79 -5.82 -17.17
N ASN A 39 -5.00 -4.76 -17.21
CA ASN A 39 -5.51 -3.39 -17.26
C ASN A 39 -6.19 -3.08 -18.62
N PRO A 40 -7.30 -2.32 -18.66
CA PRO A 40 -7.97 -1.95 -19.92
C PRO A 40 -7.13 -1.17 -20.94
N VAL A 41 -6.06 -0.51 -20.50
CA VAL A 41 -5.11 0.17 -21.40
C VAL A 41 -4.33 -0.83 -22.26
N VAL A 42 -4.20 -2.08 -21.80
CA VAL A 42 -3.46 -3.12 -22.52
C VAL A 42 -4.25 -3.58 -23.75
N PRO A 43 -3.67 -3.47 -24.96
CA PRO A 43 -4.34 -3.90 -26.17
C PRO A 43 -4.54 -5.42 -26.21
N GLU A 44 -5.64 -5.85 -26.82
CA GLU A 44 -6.00 -7.26 -26.94
C GLU A 44 -4.94 -8.06 -27.70
N ASN A 45 -4.34 -9.04 -27.03
CA ASN A 45 -3.32 -9.93 -27.58
C ASN A 45 -3.55 -11.38 -27.09
N PRO A 46 -4.00 -12.30 -27.96
CA PRO A 46 -4.24 -13.69 -27.59
C PRO A 46 -2.99 -14.41 -27.04
N LEU A 47 -1.79 -14.02 -27.47
CA LEU A 47 -0.54 -14.62 -26.99
C LEU A 47 -0.27 -14.29 -25.51
N LEU A 48 -0.79 -13.15 -25.02
CA LEU A 48 -0.59 -12.73 -23.64
C LEU A 48 -1.21 -13.72 -22.66
N ILE A 49 -2.44 -14.16 -22.90
CA ILE A 49 -3.13 -15.14 -22.04
C ILE A 49 -2.35 -16.46 -21.97
N GLU A 50 -1.87 -16.95 -23.11
CA GLU A 50 -1.11 -18.22 -23.16
C GLU A 50 0.24 -18.09 -22.44
N ARG A 51 0.95 -16.97 -22.61
CA ARG A 51 2.21 -16.70 -21.90
C ARG A 51 2.00 -16.53 -20.39
N ILE A 52 0.88 -15.96 -19.94
CA ILE A 52 0.52 -15.91 -18.52
C ILE A 52 0.33 -17.33 -17.97
N LYS A 53 -0.45 -18.18 -18.66
CA LYS A 53 -0.67 -19.58 -18.24
C LYS A 53 0.63 -20.36 -18.16
N GLU A 54 1.50 -20.21 -19.15
CA GLU A 54 2.83 -20.85 -19.17
C GLU A 54 3.69 -20.39 -17.98
N MET A 55 3.81 -19.07 -17.78
CA MET A 55 4.56 -18.49 -16.66
C MET A 55 4.05 -18.97 -15.31
N MET A 56 2.73 -18.96 -15.08
CA MET A 56 2.13 -19.43 -13.84
C MET A 56 2.31 -20.94 -13.62
N SER A 57 2.24 -21.74 -14.69
CA SER A 57 2.44 -23.19 -14.61
C SER A 57 3.88 -23.54 -14.22
N ASN A 58 4.85 -22.88 -14.86
CA ASN A 58 6.27 -23.05 -14.54
C ASN A 58 6.60 -22.53 -13.14
N ALA A 59 6.06 -21.36 -12.76
CA ALA A 59 6.22 -20.81 -11.42
C ALA A 59 5.63 -21.73 -10.34
N SER A 60 4.51 -22.41 -10.62
CA SER A 60 3.94 -23.42 -9.71
C SER A 60 4.94 -24.54 -9.42
N SER A 61 5.68 -25.02 -10.43
CA SER A 61 6.72 -26.04 -10.26
C SER A 61 7.94 -25.51 -9.48
N VAL A 62 8.34 -24.26 -9.72
CA VAL A 62 9.43 -23.62 -8.97
C VAL A 62 9.04 -23.43 -7.50
N LEU A 63 7.84 -22.91 -7.25
CA LEU A 63 7.28 -22.73 -5.90
C LEU A 63 7.23 -24.03 -5.12
N PHE A 64 6.78 -25.11 -5.76
CA PHE A 64 6.75 -26.45 -5.19
C PHE A 64 8.14 -26.91 -4.76
N THR A 65 9.12 -26.78 -5.64
CA THR A 65 10.51 -27.15 -5.35
C THR A 65 11.12 -26.27 -4.25
N ALA A 66 10.87 -24.96 -4.30
CA ALA A 66 11.44 -23.96 -3.38
C ALA A 66 10.95 -24.12 -1.94
N THR A 67 9.75 -24.69 -1.76
CA THR A 67 9.06 -24.84 -0.48
C THR A 67 9.16 -26.27 0.08
N GLU A 68 10.03 -27.10 -0.51
CA GLU A 68 10.23 -28.51 -0.18
C GLU A 68 8.96 -29.34 -0.40
N ASP A 69 8.40 -29.23 -1.60
CA ASP A 69 7.24 -30.00 -2.09
C ASP A 69 5.93 -29.68 -1.33
N LYS A 70 5.83 -28.47 -0.76
CA LYS A 70 4.68 -28.05 0.06
C LYS A 70 3.67 -27.20 -0.70
N PHE A 71 4.08 -26.12 -1.36
CA PHE A 71 3.13 -25.16 -1.93
C PHE A 71 3.10 -25.18 -3.45
N TYR A 72 1.92 -25.07 -4.05
CA TYR A 72 1.73 -24.95 -5.50
C TYR A 72 0.50 -24.09 -5.83
N PHE A 73 0.39 -23.62 -7.07
CA PHE A 73 -0.84 -22.96 -7.54
C PHE A 73 -1.85 -24.02 -8.01
N GLU A 74 -3.05 -24.03 -7.42
CA GLU A 74 -4.12 -24.97 -7.78
C GLU A 74 -5.15 -24.34 -8.71
N GLU A 75 -5.66 -23.15 -8.37
CA GLU A 75 -6.69 -22.46 -9.15
C GLU A 75 -6.32 -20.99 -9.38
N ILE A 76 -6.32 -20.60 -10.66
CA ILE A 76 -5.96 -19.26 -11.11
C ILE A 76 -7.07 -18.72 -12.02
N THR A 77 -7.50 -17.50 -11.74
CA THR A 77 -8.47 -16.76 -12.55
C THR A 77 -7.78 -15.58 -13.23
N ILE A 78 -7.92 -15.49 -14.55
CA ILE A 78 -7.43 -14.38 -15.37
C ILE A 78 -8.61 -13.49 -15.74
N LEU A 79 -8.63 -12.28 -15.18
CA LEU A 79 -9.60 -11.25 -15.50
C LEU A 79 -9.10 -10.43 -16.69
N VAL A 80 -9.80 -10.56 -17.82
CA VAL A 80 -9.54 -9.77 -19.03
C VAL A 80 -10.39 -8.48 -19.05
N PRO A 81 -9.91 -7.42 -19.73
CA PRO A 81 -10.62 -6.16 -19.80
C PRO A 81 -11.97 -6.25 -20.52
N PRO A 82 -12.97 -5.41 -20.18
CA PRO A 82 -14.25 -5.36 -20.88
C PRO A 82 -14.19 -4.94 -22.36
N ASN A 83 -13.12 -4.26 -22.79
CA ASN A 83 -12.94 -3.82 -24.18
C ASN A 83 -12.35 -4.92 -25.10
N TRP A 84 -11.96 -6.07 -24.56
CA TRP A 84 -11.52 -7.24 -25.34
C TRP A 84 -12.73 -8.01 -25.87
N SER A 85 -12.64 -8.53 -27.10
CA SER A 85 -13.82 -9.08 -27.80
C SER A 85 -13.58 -10.39 -28.55
N GLN A 86 -12.32 -10.84 -28.66
CA GLN A 86 -11.95 -11.98 -29.50
C GLN A 86 -12.10 -13.33 -28.79
N GLY A 87 -12.43 -13.36 -27.50
CA GLY A 87 -12.59 -14.59 -26.72
C GLY A 87 -13.99 -14.83 -26.14
N GLY A 88 -14.40 -16.11 -26.10
CA GLY A 88 -15.58 -16.55 -25.36
C GLY A 88 -15.29 -16.67 -23.86
N TYR A 89 -15.15 -15.53 -23.18
CA TYR A 89 -14.76 -15.46 -21.76
C TYR A 89 -15.93 -15.80 -20.82
N GLY A 90 -15.62 -16.37 -19.65
CA GLY A 90 -16.59 -16.56 -18.58
C GLY A 90 -17.01 -15.22 -17.95
N ARG A 91 -18.17 -15.16 -17.30
CA ARG A 91 -18.59 -13.96 -16.53
C ARG A 91 -17.97 -14.00 -15.14
N THR A 92 -17.49 -12.83 -14.67
CA THR A 92 -17.01 -12.63 -13.30
C THR A 92 -18.12 -12.87 -12.27
N LYS A 93 -17.75 -13.42 -11.11
CA LYS A 93 -18.62 -13.54 -9.93
C LYS A 93 -18.30 -12.47 -8.90
N THR A 94 -17.07 -12.44 -8.42
CA THR A 94 -16.64 -11.52 -7.37
C THR A 94 -15.26 -10.93 -7.67
N GLU A 95 -14.66 -11.37 -8.77
CA GLU A 95 -13.38 -10.97 -9.29
C GLU A 95 -13.48 -9.54 -9.86
N THR A 96 -12.75 -8.63 -9.24
CA THR A 96 -12.64 -7.24 -9.68
C THR A 96 -11.18 -6.85 -9.80
N TYR A 97 -10.90 -5.81 -10.59
CA TYR A 97 -9.54 -5.29 -10.75
C TYR A 97 -8.93 -4.88 -9.40
N GLU A 98 -9.72 -4.28 -8.50
CA GLU A 98 -9.28 -3.88 -7.14
C GLU A 98 -8.86 -5.04 -6.25
N LYS A 99 -9.43 -6.23 -6.46
CA LYS A 99 -9.13 -7.44 -5.68
C LYS A 99 -7.98 -8.25 -6.25
N ALA A 100 -7.51 -7.94 -7.46
CA ALA A 100 -6.45 -8.68 -8.11
C ALA A 100 -5.13 -8.52 -7.36
N LYS A 101 -4.45 -9.66 -7.14
CA LYS A 101 -3.15 -9.71 -6.46
C LYS A 101 -1.98 -9.72 -7.45
N ILE A 102 -2.26 -9.93 -8.73
CA ILE A 102 -1.30 -9.78 -9.82
C ILE A 102 -1.95 -8.90 -10.88
N ILE A 103 -1.29 -7.80 -11.21
CA ILE A 103 -1.75 -6.81 -12.18
C ILE A 103 -0.82 -6.81 -13.37
N ILE A 104 -1.39 -6.85 -14.57
CA ILE A 104 -0.67 -6.76 -15.84
C ILE A 104 -1.02 -5.42 -16.48
N ASN A 105 0.00 -4.60 -16.72
CA ASN A 105 -0.17 -3.25 -17.24
C ASN A 105 0.88 -2.92 -18.32
N GLU A 106 0.82 -1.70 -18.85
CA GLU A 106 1.91 -1.10 -19.62
C GLU A 106 3.15 -0.80 -18.75
N GLU A 107 4.19 -0.30 -19.39
CA GLU A 107 5.41 0.17 -18.73
C GLU A 107 5.08 1.18 -17.62
N ASN A 108 5.60 0.94 -16.43
CA ASN A 108 5.43 1.84 -15.31
C ASN A 108 6.47 2.97 -15.40
N ARG A 109 6.09 4.24 -15.20
CA ARG A 109 7.03 5.36 -15.28
C ARG A 109 8.16 5.29 -14.25
N ALA A 110 7.85 4.88 -13.03
CA ALA A 110 8.83 4.77 -11.95
C ALA A 110 9.66 3.49 -12.05
N TYR A 111 9.10 2.38 -12.56
CA TYR A 111 9.77 1.06 -12.52
C TYR A 111 10.22 0.54 -13.90
N GLY A 112 9.80 1.17 -14.99
CA GLY A 112 9.96 0.66 -16.35
C GLY A 112 9.23 -0.68 -16.52
N ASP A 113 9.92 -1.62 -17.15
CA ASP A 113 9.49 -3.02 -17.32
C ASP A 113 9.93 -3.94 -16.17
N GLN A 114 10.51 -3.40 -15.09
CA GLN A 114 10.96 -4.19 -13.94
C GLN A 114 9.74 -4.71 -13.16
N PRO A 115 9.59 -6.03 -12.99
CA PRO A 115 8.59 -6.59 -12.07
C PRO A 115 8.82 -6.11 -10.64
N TYR A 116 7.72 -5.86 -9.92
CA TYR A 116 7.78 -5.45 -8.52
C TYR A 116 6.52 -5.83 -7.76
N THR A 117 6.63 -5.84 -6.43
CA THR A 117 5.51 -6.03 -5.50
C THR A 117 5.30 -4.77 -4.68
N LEU A 118 4.06 -4.28 -4.61
CA LEU A 118 3.73 -3.18 -3.69
C LEU A 118 3.61 -3.74 -2.27
N GLN A 119 4.73 -3.71 -1.54
CA GLN A 119 4.90 -4.19 -0.17
C GLN A 119 5.21 -3.03 0.78
N TYR A 120 4.36 -2.82 1.77
CA TYR A 120 4.57 -1.85 2.86
C TYR A 120 4.09 -2.39 4.22
N GLY A 121 3.78 -3.69 4.28
CA GLY A 121 3.43 -4.38 5.52
C GLY A 121 4.68 -4.82 6.29
N GLN A 122 4.50 -5.14 7.57
CA GLN A 122 5.57 -5.69 8.40
C GLN A 122 6.03 -7.07 7.92
N CYS A 123 7.20 -7.53 8.36
CA CYS A 123 7.69 -8.88 8.08
C CYS A 123 6.62 -9.95 8.38
N GLY A 124 6.40 -10.89 7.45
CA GLY A 124 5.38 -11.93 7.59
C GLY A 124 3.97 -11.53 7.11
N SER A 125 3.74 -10.25 6.82
CA SER A 125 2.42 -9.74 6.42
C SER A 125 2.20 -9.86 4.92
N GLU A 126 1.00 -10.28 4.50
CA GLU A 126 0.64 -10.28 3.08
C GLU A 126 0.62 -8.84 2.51
N SER A 127 1.23 -8.66 1.35
CA SER A 127 1.33 -7.38 0.63
C SER A 127 0.14 -7.14 -0.33
N ARG A 128 0.18 -6.04 -1.09
CA ARG A 128 -0.97 -5.58 -1.87
C ARG A 128 -1.14 -6.31 -3.20
N TYR A 129 -0.19 -6.14 -4.11
CA TYR A 129 -0.22 -6.74 -5.45
C TYR A 129 1.17 -6.80 -6.08
N ILE A 130 1.35 -7.74 -7.01
CA ILE A 130 2.48 -7.82 -7.94
C ILE A 130 2.12 -7.04 -9.20
N HIS A 131 3.05 -6.27 -9.74
CA HIS A 131 2.91 -5.57 -11.01
C HIS A 131 3.85 -6.16 -12.05
N LEU A 132 3.27 -6.61 -13.17
CA LEU A 132 3.99 -7.13 -14.33
C LEU A 132 3.66 -6.31 -15.57
N THR A 133 4.63 -6.13 -16.46
CA THR A 133 4.37 -5.48 -17.76
C THR A 133 4.10 -6.49 -18.86
N THR A 134 3.32 -6.09 -19.86
CA THR A 134 3.10 -6.91 -21.07
C THR A 134 4.41 -7.28 -21.76
N LYS A 135 5.36 -6.35 -21.80
CA LYS A 135 6.68 -6.58 -22.39
C LYS A 135 7.49 -7.56 -21.57
N PHE A 136 7.49 -7.49 -20.23
CA PHE A 136 8.13 -8.52 -19.41
C PHE A 136 7.60 -9.91 -19.74
N ILE A 137 6.29 -10.06 -19.95
CA ILE A 137 5.65 -11.35 -20.25
C ILE A 137 5.97 -11.84 -21.68
N LEU A 138 6.08 -10.93 -22.65
CA LEU A 138 6.17 -11.27 -24.08
C LEU A 138 7.59 -11.21 -24.67
N ASP A 139 8.47 -10.36 -24.15
CA ASP A 139 9.82 -10.10 -24.68
C ASP A 139 10.88 -10.90 -23.92
N ASP A 140 11.49 -11.87 -24.61
CA ASP A 140 12.51 -12.75 -24.03
C ASP A 140 13.86 -12.05 -23.78
N GLU A 141 14.08 -10.83 -24.31
CA GLU A 141 15.28 -10.05 -23.98
C GLU A 141 15.31 -9.61 -22.51
N LEU A 142 14.14 -9.38 -21.89
CA LEU A 142 14.04 -8.99 -20.49
C LEU A 142 14.41 -10.14 -19.52
N ILE A 143 14.38 -11.40 -19.99
CA ILE A 143 14.89 -12.54 -19.20
C ILE A 143 16.38 -12.38 -18.91
N LYS A 144 17.16 -11.78 -19.83
CA LYS A 144 18.59 -11.56 -19.60
C LYS A 144 18.84 -10.52 -18.50
N LEU A 145 17.93 -9.56 -18.34
CA LEU A 145 18.05 -8.45 -17.39
C LEU A 145 17.53 -8.78 -16.00
N TYR A 146 16.45 -9.56 -15.89
CA TYR A 146 15.78 -9.84 -14.60
C TYR A 146 15.76 -11.33 -14.21
N GLY A 147 16.04 -12.23 -15.15
CA GLY A 147 15.99 -13.67 -14.96
C GLY A 147 14.73 -14.34 -15.52
N PRO A 148 14.63 -15.68 -15.40
CA PRO A 148 13.48 -16.45 -15.87
C PRO A 148 12.16 -16.01 -15.21
N ARG A 149 11.09 -15.88 -16.01
CA ARG A 149 9.79 -15.32 -15.57
C ARG A 149 9.15 -16.08 -14.42
N ASP A 150 9.29 -17.40 -14.44
CA ASP A 150 8.81 -18.32 -13.41
C ASP A 150 9.49 -18.07 -12.06
N LYS A 151 10.82 -17.89 -12.05
CA LYS A 151 11.58 -17.61 -10.83
C LYS A 151 11.36 -16.20 -10.31
N VAL A 152 11.30 -15.22 -11.21
CA VAL A 152 10.97 -13.83 -10.87
C VAL A 152 9.57 -13.76 -10.27
N LEU A 153 8.58 -14.47 -10.85
CA LEU A 153 7.25 -14.52 -10.27
C LEU A 153 7.25 -15.16 -8.88
N VAL A 154 8.05 -16.21 -8.62
CA VAL A 154 8.15 -16.82 -7.27
C VAL A 154 8.83 -15.88 -6.29
N HIS A 155 9.82 -15.08 -6.73
CA HIS A 155 10.43 -14.01 -5.95
C HIS A 155 9.39 -12.94 -5.54
N GLU A 156 8.64 -12.41 -6.51
CA GLU A 156 7.56 -11.44 -6.25
C GLU A 156 6.41 -12.06 -5.43
N TRP A 157 6.11 -13.35 -5.63
CA TRP A 157 5.13 -14.08 -4.82
C TRP A 157 5.55 -14.14 -3.35
N ALA A 158 6.85 -14.27 -3.07
CA ALA A 158 7.34 -14.30 -1.70
C ALA A 158 7.13 -12.95 -0.99
N HIS A 159 7.41 -11.84 -1.67
CA HIS A 159 7.04 -10.50 -1.20
C HIS A 159 5.53 -10.37 -0.99
N LEU A 160 4.74 -10.85 -1.95
CA LEU A 160 3.28 -10.74 -1.93
C LEU A 160 2.67 -11.53 -0.78
N ARG A 161 2.91 -12.83 -0.73
CA ARG A 161 2.16 -13.73 0.15
C ARG A 161 2.73 -13.79 1.56
N TRP A 162 4.06 -13.77 1.69
CA TRP A 162 4.73 -14.03 2.96
C TRP A 162 5.38 -12.80 3.58
N GLY A 163 5.36 -11.65 2.90
CA GLY A 163 5.90 -10.41 3.45
C GLY A 163 7.39 -10.51 3.80
N VAL A 164 8.14 -11.30 3.03
CA VAL A 164 9.62 -11.35 3.12
C VAL A 164 10.21 -10.20 2.31
N TYR A 165 11.49 -9.93 2.50
CA TYR A 165 12.19 -8.83 1.86
C TYR A 165 13.41 -9.34 1.08
N ASP A 166 14.01 -8.43 0.30
CA ASP A 166 15.18 -8.74 -0.51
C ASP A 166 16.41 -9.11 0.34
N GLU A 167 17.14 -10.12 -0.11
CA GLU A 167 18.39 -10.59 0.50
C GLU A 167 19.64 -9.98 -0.21
N PHE A 168 19.42 -8.93 -1.00
CA PHE A 168 20.44 -8.07 -1.63
C PHE A 168 20.15 -6.59 -1.34
N ASP A 169 21.12 -5.70 -1.57
CA ASP A 169 20.92 -4.25 -1.47
C ASP A 169 21.80 -3.52 -2.50
N ASP A 170 21.19 -2.77 -3.43
CA ASP A 170 21.90 -2.01 -4.46
C ASP A 170 22.62 -0.75 -3.90
N GLY A 171 22.14 -0.21 -2.79
CA GLY A 171 22.73 0.95 -2.10
C GLY A 171 23.89 0.57 -1.18
N GLN A 172 23.87 -0.64 -0.62
CA GLN A 172 24.96 -1.24 0.15
C GLN A 172 25.34 -2.62 -0.41
N PRO A 173 25.96 -2.69 -1.61
CA PRO A 173 26.31 -3.95 -2.26
C PRO A 173 27.48 -4.68 -1.59
N PHE A 174 28.24 -3.99 -0.74
CA PHE A 174 29.38 -4.54 0.00
C PHE A 174 29.38 -4.08 1.45
N TYR A 175 29.95 -4.90 2.33
CA TYR A 175 30.11 -4.60 3.75
C TYR A 175 31.35 -5.31 4.30
N LYS A 176 31.88 -4.86 5.45
CA LYS A 176 32.95 -5.58 6.16
C LYS A 176 32.36 -6.69 7.01
N GLY A 177 32.78 -7.94 6.85
CA GLY A 177 32.39 -9.05 7.75
C GLY A 177 33.01 -8.94 9.14
N ALA A 178 32.58 -9.77 10.09
CA ALA A 178 33.14 -9.83 11.44
C ALA A 178 34.66 -10.08 11.49
N HIS A 179 35.25 -10.69 10.44
CA HIS A 179 36.69 -10.92 10.31
C HIS A 179 37.41 -9.84 9.50
N SER A 180 36.78 -8.67 9.33
CA SER A 180 37.29 -7.49 8.62
C SER A 180 37.54 -7.68 7.11
N ASP A 181 37.05 -8.77 6.55
CA ASP A 181 37.03 -9.05 5.11
C ASP A 181 35.86 -8.34 4.41
N ILE A 182 36.09 -7.82 3.20
CA ILE A 182 35.02 -7.19 2.42
C ILE A 182 34.18 -8.29 1.77
N GLN A 183 32.90 -8.33 2.11
CA GLN A 183 31.91 -9.26 1.60
C GLN A 183 30.89 -8.55 0.71
N ALA A 184 30.36 -9.25 -0.29
CA ALA A 184 29.21 -8.79 -1.05
C ALA A 184 27.92 -9.06 -0.24
N THR A 185 26.95 -8.16 -0.33
CA THR A 185 25.63 -8.33 0.29
C THR A 185 24.85 -9.41 -0.46
N ARG A 186 24.68 -10.56 0.19
CA ARG A 186 24.04 -11.77 -0.37
C ARG A 186 23.63 -12.70 0.75
N CYS A 187 22.65 -13.56 0.48
CA CYS A 187 22.22 -14.51 1.51
C CYS A 187 23.28 -15.55 1.87
N SER A 188 24.00 -16.12 0.89
CA SER A 188 24.98 -17.19 1.15
C SER A 188 26.39 -16.78 0.76
N LEU A 189 27.33 -16.99 1.67
CA LEU A 189 28.76 -16.80 1.42
C LEU A 189 29.35 -17.90 0.52
N GLU A 190 28.65 -19.01 0.32
CA GLU A 190 29.03 -20.11 -0.57
C GLU A 190 28.80 -19.79 -2.06
N LEU A 191 28.16 -18.65 -2.36
CA LEU A 191 27.96 -18.21 -3.73
C LEU A 191 29.31 -17.85 -4.38
N ASP A 192 29.71 -18.57 -5.42
CA ASP A 192 30.93 -18.25 -6.15
C ASP A 192 30.74 -17.03 -7.05
N GLY A 193 31.75 -16.18 -7.16
CA GLY A 193 31.77 -15.07 -8.08
C GLY A 193 33.03 -14.21 -8.02
N LYS A 194 33.04 -13.09 -8.74
CA LYS A 194 34.14 -12.14 -8.78
C LYS A 194 33.65 -10.72 -8.54
N ILE A 195 34.48 -9.93 -7.87
CA ILE A 195 34.27 -8.49 -7.71
C ILE A 195 34.98 -7.77 -8.83
N VAL A 196 34.23 -7.08 -9.68
CA VAL A 196 34.74 -6.43 -10.88
C VAL A 196 34.39 -4.95 -10.90
N ASN A 197 35.20 -4.17 -11.59
CA ASN A 197 34.89 -2.78 -11.89
C ASN A 197 33.89 -2.69 -13.06
N ARG A 198 32.82 -1.93 -12.88
CA ARG A 198 31.71 -1.78 -13.84
C ARG A 198 32.12 -1.16 -15.18
N ILE A 199 33.24 -0.44 -15.24
CA ILE A 199 33.67 0.32 -16.42
C ILE A 199 34.68 -0.49 -17.25
N ASN A 200 35.76 -0.95 -16.61
CA ASN A 200 36.84 -1.62 -17.31
C ASN A 200 36.75 -3.16 -17.28
N HIS A 201 35.79 -3.71 -16.51
CA HIS A 201 35.53 -5.13 -16.37
C HIS A 201 36.74 -5.94 -15.86
N THR A 202 37.63 -5.31 -15.10
CA THR A 202 38.76 -5.96 -14.41
C THR A 202 38.46 -6.12 -12.92
N ASN A 203 39.34 -6.79 -12.17
CA ASN A 203 39.20 -6.93 -10.71
C ASN A 203 39.09 -5.54 -10.05
N CYS A 204 38.12 -5.35 -9.16
CA CYS A 204 37.94 -4.05 -8.52
C CYS A 204 38.99 -3.82 -7.43
N THR A 205 39.65 -2.65 -7.48
CA THR A 205 40.65 -2.23 -6.48
C THR A 205 40.28 -0.91 -5.79
N HIS A 206 39.15 -0.30 -6.16
CA HIS A 206 38.73 0.98 -5.60
C HIS A 206 38.01 0.75 -4.27
N ILE A 207 38.66 1.20 -3.20
CA ILE A 207 38.19 1.09 -1.81
C ILE A 207 38.03 2.50 -1.26
N ASP A 208 36.89 2.78 -0.65
CA ASP A 208 36.60 4.05 -0.03
C ASP A 208 37.48 4.23 1.23
N PRO A 209 38.21 5.36 1.33
CA PRO A 209 39.16 5.58 2.41
C PRO A 209 38.50 5.70 3.79
N ASN A 210 37.23 6.10 3.86
CA ASN A 210 36.50 6.43 5.09
C ASN A 210 35.90 5.21 5.77
N ASN A 211 35.35 4.27 5.00
CA ASN A 211 34.69 3.05 5.50
C ASN A 211 35.47 1.76 5.16
N LYS A 212 36.52 1.86 4.32
CA LYS A 212 37.37 0.74 3.88
C LYS A 212 36.58 -0.40 3.21
N ILE A 213 35.50 -0.08 2.48
CA ILE A 213 34.77 -1.02 1.61
C ILE A 213 34.88 -0.61 0.14
N TYR A 214 34.49 -1.52 -0.78
CA TYR A 214 34.50 -1.22 -2.21
C TYR A 214 33.56 -0.06 -2.56
N THR A 215 33.98 0.79 -3.48
CA THR A 215 33.20 1.92 -4.01
C THR A 215 32.09 1.43 -4.96
N GLN A 216 31.12 2.30 -5.27
CA GLN A 216 29.93 1.95 -6.07
C GLN A 216 30.23 1.53 -7.53
N ASP A 217 31.41 1.85 -8.05
CA ASP A 217 31.89 1.38 -9.35
C ASP A 217 32.31 -0.09 -9.34
N CYS A 218 32.38 -0.74 -8.16
CA CYS A 218 32.53 -2.18 -8.04
C CYS A 218 31.17 -2.89 -8.08
N VAL A 219 31.16 -4.13 -8.58
CA VAL A 219 30.00 -5.02 -8.57
C VAL A 219 30.43 -6.46 -8.37
N PHE A 220 29.66 -7.21 -7.59
CA PHE A 220 29.83 -8.65 -7.49
C PHE A 220 29.08 -9.34 -8.63
N LEU A 221 29.79 -10.13 -9.43
CA LEU A 221 29.21 -10.96 -10.48
C LEU A 221 29.29 -12.43 -10.08
N ALA A 222 28.13 -13.06 -9.94
CA ALA A 222 28.06 -14.50 -9.66
C ALA A 222 28.57 -15.32 -10.87
N ASP A 223 29.16 -16.47 -10.57
CA ASP A 223 29.44 -17.46 -11.61
C ASP A 223 28.11 -18.00 -12.17
N SER A 224 28.03 -18.12 -13.50
CA SER A 224 26.86 -18.68 -14.21
C SER A 224 26.60 -20.14 -13.87
N GLU A 225 27.65 -20.90 -13.55
CA GLU A 225 27.55 -22.27 -13.08
C GLU A 225 27.82 -22.36 -11.58
N GLN A 226 26.75 -22.55 -10.82
CA GLN A 226 26.80 -22.74 -9.38
C GLN A 226 26.64 -24.21 -8.99
N TRP A 227 26.82 -24.54 -7.71
CA TRP A 227 26.25 -25.74 -7.12
C TRP A 227 24.77 -25.49 -6.75
N GLU A 228 24.01 -26.54 -6.49
CA GLU A 228 22.64 -26.37 -6.01
C GLU A 228 22.64 -25.74 -4.61
N ASN A 229 21.65 -24.89 -4.34
CA ASN A 229 21.42 -24.25 -3.02
C ASN A 229 22.51 -23.28 -2.55
N THR A 230 23.40 -22.79 -3.43
CA THR A 230 24.43 -21.79 -3.05
C THR A 230 23.90 -20.36 -2.98
N ALA A 231 22.64 -20.12 -3.34
CA ALA A 231 21.98 -18.82 -3.25
C ALA A 231 20.46 -18.98 -3.10
N SER A 232 19.79 -17.85 -2.94
CA SER A 232 18.35 -17.76 -2.69
C SER A 232 17.62 -17.12 -3.85
N LEU A 233 16.36 -17.52 -4.06
CA LEU A 233 15.44 -16.85 -4.96
C LEU A 233 15.20 -15.37 -4.57
N MET A 234 15.40 -14.98 -3.30
CA MET A 234 15.32 -13.58 -2.84
C MET A 234 16.61 -12.78 -3.09
N SER A 235 17.59 -13.34 -3.81
CA SER A 235 18.87 -12.68 -4.09
C SER A 235 19.32 -12.86 -5.55
N TYR A 236 19.37 -14.09 -6.05
CA TYR A 236 19.83 -14.42 -7.42
C TYR A 236 18.87 -15.38 -8.15
N PRO A 237 17.59 -15.00 -8.35
CA PRO A 237 16.62 -15.82 -9.08
C PRO A 237 17.01 -16.05 -10.54
N SER A 238 17.90 -15.24 -11.12
CA SER A 238 18.37 -15.38 -12.50
C SER A 238 19.29 -16.58 -12.74
N LEU A 239 19.92 -17.13 -11.69
CA LEU A 239 20.84 -18.26 -11.82
C LEU A 239 20.07 -19.57 -12.03
N HIS A 240 20.47 -20.35 -13.04
CA HIS A 240 19.73 -21.56 -13.45
C HIS A 240 19.54 -22.58 -12.31
N LYS A 241 20.57 -22.79 -11.47
CA LYS A 241 20.53 -23.78 -10.37
C LYS A 241 19.97 -23.26 -9.04
N VAL A 242 19.60 -21.98 -8.97
CA VAL A 242 18.94 -21.42 -7.79
C VAL A 242 17.45 -21.70 -7.87
N THR A 243 16.96 -22.60 -7.03
CA THR A 243 15.55 -23.03 -7.01
C THR A 243 14.95 -23.00 -5.61
N ARG A 244 15.70 -22.56 -4.59
CA ARG A 244 15.27 -22.54 -3.19
C ARG A 244 15.43 -21.16 -2.57
N PHE A 245 14.68 -20.95 -1.50
CA PHE A 245 14.88 -19.82 -0.61
C PHE A 245 16.03 -20.09 0.36
N CYS A 246 16.58 -19.02 0.91
CA CYS A 246 17.60 -19.14 1.93
C CYS A 246 17.04 -19.79 3.21
N SER A 247 17.85 -20.66 3.81
CA SER A 247 17.54 -21.34 5.07
C SER A 247 18.61 -21.03 6.11
N ASN A 248 18.37 -21.40 7.37
CA ASN A 248 19.34 -21.24 8.46
C ASN A 248 20.77 -21.76 8.16
N LYS A 249 20.94 -22.73 7.24
CA LYS A 249 22.25 -23.28 6.86
C LYS A 249 23.03 -22.34 5.93
N THR A 250 22.32 -21.62 5.08
CA THR A 250 22.90 -20.79 4.03
C THR A 250 22.81 -19.30 4.34
N HIS A 251 22.08 -18.92 5.40
CA HIS A 251 21.73 -17.55 5.69
C HIS A 251 22.87 -16.78 6.36
N ASN A 252 23.17 -15.62 5.79
CA ASN A 252 24.15 -14.67 6.26
C ASN A 252 23.43 -13.54 7.02
N SER A 253 23.34 -13.69 8.34
CA SER A 253 22.69 -12.72 9.24
C SER A 253 23.42 -11.38 9.31
N GLU A 254 24.70 -11.30 8.90
CA GLU A 254 25.49 -10.06 8.90
C GLU A 254 25.26 -9.17 7.69
N ALA A 255 24.68 -9.69 6.60
CA ALA A 255 24.50 -8.93 5.37
C ALA A 255 23.53 -7.75 5.59
N PRO A 256 23.88 -6.51 5.16
CA PRO A 256 23.00 -5.36 5.30
C PRO A 256 21.94 -5.35 4.18
N ASN A 257 21.00 -6.28 4.25
CA ASN A 257 19.86 -6.38 3.35
C ASN A 257 18.53 -6.11 4.06
N ALA A 258 17.47 -5.90 3.29
CA ALA A 258 16.15 -5.58 3.83
C ALA A 258 15.56 -6.75 4.64
N GLN A 259 15.78 -8.00 4.22
CA GLN A 259 15.36 -9.18 4.98
C GLN A 259 15.92 -9.16 6.40
N ASN A 260 17.22 -8.94 6.55
CA ASN A 260 17.86 -8.91 7.86
C ASN A 260 17.39 -7.75 8.72
N ARG A 261 17.22 -6.57 8.12
CA ARG A 261 16.76 -5.37 8.83
C ARG A 261 15.32 -5.49 9.31
N MET A 262 14.42 -5.97 8.45
CA MET A 262 12.98 -5.94 8.69
C MET A 262 12.45 -7.22 9.37
N CYS A 263 13.14 -8.36 9.22
CA CYS A 263 12.71 -9.67 9.74
C CYS A 263 13.62 -10.21 10.87
N ASP A 264 14.24 -9.35 11.67
CA ASP A 264 15.06 -9.74 12.84
C ASP A 264 16.23 -10.67 12.50
N ASN A 265 16.84 -10.48 11.32
CA ASN A 265 17.90 -11.34 10.78
C ASN A 265 17.49 -12.82 10.77
N ARG A 266 16.21 -13.10 10.47
CA ARG A 266 15.68 -14.44 10.20
C ARG A 266 15.72 -14.73 8.71
N ASP A 267 16.02 -15.98 8.37
CA ASP A 267 16.02 -16.43 6.99
C ASP A 267 14.60 -16.50 6.40
N VAL A 268 14.52 -16.44 5.08
CA VAL A 268 13.24 -16.42 4.34
C VAL A 268 12.40 -17.68 4.64
N MET A 269 13.01 -18.86 4.72
CA MET A 269 12.28 -20.09 5.02
C MET A 269 11.66 -20.09 6.42
N ASP A 270 12.39 -19.59 7.43
CA ASP A 270 11.82 -19.41 8.77
C ASP A 270 10.59 -18.50 8.73
N VAL A 271 10.68 -17.32 8.08
CA VAL A 271 9.56 -16.37 8.02
C VAL A 271 8.33 -16.99 7.36
N ILE A 272 8.52 -17.72 6.24
CA ILE A 272 7.44 -18.40 5.50
C ILE A 272 6.68 -19.37 6.42
N PHE A 273 7.40 -20.20 7.18
CA PHE A 273 6.77 -21.30 7.94
C PHE A 273 6.42 -20.95 9.39
N THR A 274 6.95 -19.87 9.97
CA THR A 274 6.70 -19.53 11.39
C THR A 274 5.89 -18.26 11.61
N SER A 275 5.96 -17.28 10.71
CA SER A 275 5.35 -15.95 10.92
C SER A 275 4.47 -15.43 9.80
N SER A 276 4.48 -16.07 8.63
CA SER A 276 3.66 -15.62 7.50
C SER A 276 2.16 -15.87 7.72
N VAL A 277 1.33 -15.32 6.84
CA VAL A 277 -0.12 -15.61 6.80
C VAL A 277 -0.45 -17.10 6.64
N ASP A 278 0.48 -17.89 6.09
CA ASP A 278 0.34 -19.34 5.89
C ASP A 278 0.99 -20.18 7.02
N ALA A 279 1.64 -19.56 8.01
CA ALA A 279 2.37 -20.29 9.06
C ALA A 279 1.49 -21.20 9.93
N LYS A 280 0.19 -20.92 10.01
CA LYS A 280 -0.77 -21.75 10.76
C LYS A 280 -1.29 -22.95 9.95
N ALA A 281 -1.01 -23.00 8.64
CA ALA A 281 -1.45 -24.10 7.80
C ALA A 281 -0.61 -25.35 8.11
N ASN A 282 -1.27 -26.46 8.47
CA ASN A 282 -0.60 -27.73 8.71
C ASN A 282 -0.31 -28.43 7.38
N VAL A 283 0.72 -27.95 6.69
CA VAL A 283 1.09 -28.43 5.34
C VAL A 283 2.23 -29.42 5.43
N GLN A 284 2.05 -30.57 4.77
CA GLN A 284 3.05 -31.64 4.68
C GLN A 284 3.56 -31.75 3.25
N PRO A 285 4.82 -32.14 3.01
CA PRO A 285 5.32 -32.38 1.67
C PRO A 285 4.46 -33.39 0.91
N LEU A 286 4.06 -33.04 -0.31
CA LEU A 286 3.28 -33.93 -1.17
C LEU A 286 4.16 -35.06 -1.72
N LYS A 287 3.65 -36.28 -1.65
CA LYS A 287 4.28 -37.45 -2.24
C LYS A 287 3.72 -37.66 -3.65
N GLY A 288 4.47 -37.28 -4.68
CA GLY A 288 4.07 -37.48 -6.06
C GLY A 288 4.55 -36.37 -6.99
N PRO A 289 4.11 -36.40 -8.27
CA PRO A 289 4.41 -35.34 -9.19
C PRO A 289 3.72 -34.03 -8.79
N HIS A 290 4.32 -32.91 -9.19
CA HIS A 290 3.76 -31.56 -9.06
C HIS A 290 2.36 -31.48 -9.70
N PRO A 291 1.32 -31.01 -8.98
CA PRO A 291 -0.01 -30.81 -9.54
C PRO A 291 -0.06 -29.64 -10.53
N VAL A 292 -0.75 -29.82 -11.66
CA VAL A 292 -0.90 -28.80 -12.70
C VAL A 292 -2.00 -27.79 -12.30
N PRO A 293 -1.76 -26.46 -12.38
CA PRO A 293 -2.77 -25.45 -12.08
C PRO A 293 -3.95 -25.47 -13.05
N ARG A 294 -5.15 -25.14 -12.55
CA ARG A 294 -6.35 -24.93 -13.36
C ARG A 294 -6.54 -23.45 -13.64
N PHE A 295 -6.88 -23.13 -14.89
CA PHE A 295 -7.07 -21.74 -15.32
C PHE A 295 -8.52 -21.49 -15.73
N THR A 296 -9.06 -20.37 -15.27
CA THR A 296 -10.30 -19.81 -15.79
C THR A 296 -10.02 -18.41 -16.34
N VAL A 297 -10.65 -18.07 -17.47
CA VAL A 297 -10.53 -16.72 -18.06
C VAL A 297 -11.91 -16.08 -18.01
N MET A 298 -12.00 -14.94 -17.32
CA MET A 298 -13.25 -14.24 -17.05
C MET A 298 -13.18 -12.80 -17.51
N GLN A 299 -14.32 -12.25 -17.88
CA GLN A 299 -14.48 -10.85 -18.26
C GLN A 299 -15.61 -10.23 -17.46
N ARG A 300 -15.39 -9.00 -16.98
CA ARG A 300 -16.44 -8.24 -16.29
C ARG A 300 -17.47 -7.77 -17.32
N GLY A 301 -18.74 -8.09 -17.07
CA GLY A 301 -19.86 -7.55 -17.83
C GLY A 301 -20.15 -6.08 -17.50
N GLN A 302 -21.23 -5.54 -18.07
CA GLN A 302 -21.74 -4.23 -17.66
C GLN A 302 -22.10 -4.24 -16.17
N ARG A 303 -21.87 -3.12 -15.48
CA ARG A 303 -22.15 -3.01 -14.05
C ARG A 303 -23.67 -3.05 -13.83
N VAL A 304 -24.14 -3.95 -12.97
CA VAL A 304 -25.53 -4.07 -12.57
C VAL A 304 -25.60 -3.87 -11.06
N VAL A 305 -26.34 -2.85 -10.63
CA VAL A 305 -26.45 -2.46 -9.21
C VAL A 305 -27.91 -2.41 -8.80
N CYS A 306 -28.24 -2.95 -7.63
CA CYS A 306 -29.53 -2.78 -6.99
C CYS A 306 -29.38 -2.02 -5.67
N LEU A 307 -29.97 -0.83 -5.59
CA LEU A 307 -30.13 -0.11 -4.32
C LEU A 307 -31.22 -0.81 -3.51
N VAL A 308 -30.86 -1.29 -2.32
CA VAL A 308 -31.79 -1.93 -1.37
C VAL A 308 -31.89 -1.02 -0.15
N LEU A 309 -32.97 -0.25 -0.10
CA LEU A 309 -33.13 0.86 0.83
C LEU A 309 -34.18 0.52 1.89
N ASP A 310 -33.78 0.57 3.15
CA ASP A 310 -34.74 0.58 4.26
C ASP A 310 -35.54 1.89 4.22
N VAL A 311 -36.84 1.81 4.43
CA VAL A 311 -37.78 2.93 4.34
C VAL A 311 -37.71 3.77 5.62
N SER A 312 -36.65 4.56 5.76
CA SER A 312 -36.50 5.52 6.86
C SER A 312 -35.81 6.83 6.39
N GLY A 313 -36.39 7.97 6.76
CA GLY A 313 -35.79 9.32 6.73
C GLY A 313 -35.44 9.98 5.38
N SER A 314 -35.44 11.33 5.36
CA SER A 314 -35.10 12.13 4.18
C SER A 314 -33.60 12.14 3.81
N MET A 315 -32.70 11.78 4.74
CA MET A 315 -31.25 11.81 4.48
C MET A 315 -30.74 10.67 3.59
N ARG A 316 -31.38 9.49 3.65
CA ARG A 316 -31.05 8.36 2.76
C ARG A 316 -31.30 8.71 1.30
N GLN A 317 -32.37 9.48 1.07
CA GLN A 317 -32.72 9.96 -0.25
C GLN A 317 -31.64 10.88 -0.82
N GLN A 318 -31.03 11.75 -0.01
CA GLN A 318 -30.00 12.68 -0.50
C GLN A 318 -28.74 11.94 -0.97
N ALA A 319 -28.27 11.00 -0.16
CA ALA A 319 -27.06 10.26 -0.48
C ALA A 319 -27.25 9.26 -1.63
N ALA A 320 -28.40 8.59 -1.68
CA ALA A 320 -28.79 7.78 -2.83
C ALA A 320 -28.97 8.65 -4.10
N SER A 321 -29.44 9.89 -3.96
CA SER A 321 -29.52 10.82 -5.09
C SER A 321 -28.14 11.14 -5.64
N LEU A 322 -27.17 11.46 -4.79
CA LEU A 322 -25.77 11.69 -5.20
C LEU A 322 -25.19 10.48 -5.94
N PHE A 323 -25.44 9.26 -5.45
CA PHE A 323 -24.99 8.05 -6.13
C PHE A 323 -25.54 7.94 -7.55
N LEU A 324 -26.85 8.15 -7.70
CA LEU A 324 -27.54 8.08 -8.99
C LEU A 324 -27.14 9.22 -9.94
N THR A 325 -26.87 10.43 -9.43
CA THR A 325 -26.57 11.60 -10.28
C THR A 325 -25.10 11.69 -10.66
N THR A 326 -24.19 11.32 -9.78
CA THR A 326 -22.78 11.72 -9.87
C THR A 326 -21.79 10.55 -9.86
N ILE A 327 -22.15 9.41 -9.26
CA ILE A 327 -21.19 8.33 -8.98
C ILE A 327 -21.36 7.14 -9.94
N VAL A 328 -22.59 6.67 -10.16
CA VAL A 328 -22.81 5.52 -11.04
C VAL A 328 -22.41 5.86 -12.49
N GLU A 329 -21.67 4.98 -13.15
CA GLU A 329 -21.19 5.22 -14.51
C GLU A 329 -22.32 5.12 -15.55
N ASP A 330 -22.20 5.84 -16.65
CA ASP A 330 -23.11 5.69 -17.80
C ASP A 330 -23.04 4.24 -18.33
N HIS A 331 -24.15 3.77 -18.92
CA HIS A 331 -24.35 2.38 -19.38
C HIS A 331 -24.47 1.30 -18.30
N SER A 332 -24.40 1.66 -17.01
CA SER A 332 -24.71 0.75 -15.91
C SER A 332 -26.22 0.51 -15.79
N TYR A 333 -26.63 -0.67 -15.30
CA TYR A 333 -28.02 -0.94 -14.93
C TYR A 333 -28.23 -0.65 -13.45
N VAL A 334 -29.30 0.08 -13.13
CA VAL A 334 -29.66 0.38 -11.74
C VAL A 334 -31.11 -0.01 -11.45
N GLY A 335 -31.29 -0.80 -10.39
CA GLY A 335 -32.58 -1.13 -9.79
C GLY A 335 -32.75 -0.47 -8.43
N ILE A 336 -34.00 -0.19 -8.04
CA ILE A 336 -34.34 0.37 -6.72
C ILE A 336 -35.38 -0.52 -6.06
N VAL A 337 -34.98 -1.12 -4.94
CA VAL A 337 -35.82 -1.93 -4.06
C VAL A 337 -35.91 -1.25 -2.70
N THR A 338 -37.10 -1.23 -2.14
CA THR A 338 -37.31 -0.82 -0.75
C THR A 338 -37.84 -1.97 0.08
N PHE A 339 -37.57 -1.94 1.38
CA PHE A 339 -38.07 -2.95 2.29
C PHE A 339 -38.47 -2.34 3.63
N THR A 340 -39.49 -2.96 4.22
CA THR A 340 -39.90 -2.79 5.62
C THR A 340 -40.12 -4.16 6.22
N LYS A 341 -41.36 -4.53 6.60
CA LYS A 341 -41.73 -5.93 6.88
C LYS A 341 -41.82 -6.76 5.60
N ASP A 342 -42.01 -6.11 4.45
CA ASP A 342 -42.05 -6.71 3.13
C ASP A 342 -41.20 -5.89 2.17
N ALA A 343 -40.77 -6.50 1.06
CA ALA A 343 -39.90 -5.86 0.07
C ALA A 343 -40.62 -5.63 -1.26
N LYS A 344 -40.38 -4.47 -1.88
CA LYS A 344 -40.99 -4.05 -3.15
C LYS A 344 -39.96 -3.41 -4.08
N THR A 345 -40.02 -3.76 -5.36
CA THR A 345 -39.31 -3.03 -6.41
C THR A 345 -40.01 -1.71 -6.68
N LEU A 346 -39.33 -0.58 -6.47
CA LEU A 346 -39.81 0.75 -6.84
C LEU A 346 -39.52 1.05 -8.31
N LYS A 347 -38.32 0.70 -8.76
CA LYS A 347 -37.91 0.84 -10.16
C LYS A 347 -37.14 -0.41 -10.59
N PRO A 348 -37.58 -1.08 -11.68
CA PRO A 348 -36.82 -2.19 -12.25
C PRO A 348 -35.47 -1.74 -12.82
N LEU A 349 -34.58 -2.69 -13.09
CA LEU A 349 -33.28 -2.43 -13.73
C LEU A 349 -33.43 -1.49 -14.94
N THR A 350 -32.81 -0.31 -14.84
CA THR A 350 -32.85 0.74 -15.84
C THR A 350 -31.44 1.14 -16.21
N VAL A 351 -31.15 1.24 -17.51
CA VAL A 351 -29.84 1.68 -18.00
C VAL A 351 -29.67 3.18 -17.73
N ILE A 352 -28.51 3.56 -17.21
CA ILE A 352 -28.10 4.96 -17.11
C ILE A 352 -27.69 5.46 -18.49
N HIS A 353 -28.43 6.44 -19.01
CA HIS A 353 -28.17 7.12 -20.27
C HIS A 353 -28.38 8.63 -20.08
N GLY A 354 -27.32 9.35 -19.73
CA GLY A 354 -27.35 10.80 -19.50
C GLY A 354 -28.21 11.23 -18.31
N GLU A 355 -28.39 12.55 -18.14
CA GLU A 355 -29.06 13.13 -16.97
C GLU A 355 -30.56 12.80 -16.86
N GLU A 356 -31.25 12.55 -17.97
CA GLU A 356 -32.68 12.26 -17.94
C GLU A 356 -32.99 10.97 -17.17
N SER A 357 -32.26 9.89 -17.48
CA SER A 357 -32.39 8.60 -16.79
C SER A 357 -32.08 8.72 -15.29
N ARG A 358 -31.06 9.52 -14.93
CA ARG A 358 -30.66 9.79 -13.55
C ARG A 358 -31.75 10.54 -12.79
N THR A 359 -32.29 11.60 -13.40
CA THR A 359 -33.38 12.40 -12.82
C THR A 359 -34.64 11.57 -12.62
N GLN A 360 -34.94 10.65 -13.54
CA GLN A 360 -36.06 9.72 -13.39
C GLN A 360 -35.84 8.79 -12.20
N LEU A 361 -34.64 8.19 -12.05
CA LEU A 361 -34.33 7.30 -10.93
C LEU A 361 -34.46 7.99 -9.57
N VAL A 362 -33.98 9.23 -9.45
CA VAL A 362 -34.08 10.03 -8.21
C VAL A 362 -35.53 10.23 -7.75
N ARG A 363 -36.48 10.37 -8.69
CA ARG A 363 -37.91 10.53 -8.36
C ARG A 363 -38.54 9.27 -7.74
N TYR A 364 -37.93 8.11 -7.90
CA TYR A 364 -38.41 6.85 -7.31
C TYR A 364 -37.80 6.57 -5.93
N LEU A 365 -36.90 7.41 -5.42
CA LEU A 365 -36.38 7.23 -4.08
C LEU A 365 -37.49 7.45 -3.03
N PRO A 366 -37.56 6.61 -1.98
CA PRO A 366 -38.60 6.70 -0.96
C PRO A 366 -38.47 8.00 -0.15
N SER A 367 -39.62 8.63 0.15
CA SER A 367 -39.70 9.91 0.87
C SER A 367 -40.32 9.84 2.27
N GLU A 368 -41.00 8.73 2.62
CA GLU A 368 -41.70 8.56 3.90
C GLU A 368 -41.26 7.27 4.58
N ALA A 369 -41.09 7.31 5.90
CA ALA A 369 -40.74 6.16 6.73
C ALA A 369 -42.02 5.49 7.26
N ASN A 370 -42.26 4.20 6.98
CA ASN A 370 -43.40 3.50 7.57
C ASN A 370 -43.24 1.97 7.56
N GLY A 371 -43.07 1.33 8.72
CA GLY A 371 -43.07 -0.13 8.86
C GLY A 371 -42.07 -0.65 9.90
N GLY A 372 -41.87 -1.98 9.91
CA GLY A 372 -40.74 -2.63 10.61
C GLY A 372 -39.59 -2.93 9.65
N THR A 373 -38.56 -3.68 10.07
CA THR A 373 -37.35 -3.94 9.27
C THR A 373 -37.09 -5.44 9.08
N ASP A 374 -37.09 -5.91 7.82
CA ASP A 374 -36.73 -7.27 7.39
C ASP A 374 -35.69 -7.21 6.27
N ILE A 375 -34.42 -7.23 6.68
CA ILE A 375 -33.26 -7.05 5.80
C ILE A 375 -33.17 -8.21 4.79
N CYS A 376 -33.44 -9.44 5.22
CA CYS A 376 -33.32 -10.63 4.38
C CYS A 376 -34.35 -10.65 3.26
N LYS A 377 -35.59 -10.21 3.51
CA LYS A 377 -36.57 -10.01 2.42
C LYS A 377 -36.12 -8.95 1.42
N GLY A 378 -35.53 -7.85 1.91
CA GLY A 378 -34.95 -6.80 1.06
C GLY A 378 -33.87 -7.37 0.13
N LEU A 379 -32.91 -8.11 0.68
CA LEU A 379 -31.83 -8.76 -0.09
C LEU A 379 -32.38 -9.76 -1.11
N LYS A 380 -33.30 -10.62 -0.70
CA LYS A 380 -33.94 -11.60 -1.60
C LYS A 380 -34.63 -10.92 -2.78
N LYS A 381 -35.34 -9.81 -2.52
CA LYS A 381 -35.98 -9.01 -3.58
C LYS A 381 -34.96 -8.32 -4.47
N GLY A 382 -33.84 -7.85 -3.90
CA GLY A 382 -32.70 -7.35 -4.65
C GLY A 382 -32.15 -8.41 -5.62
N PHE A 383 -31.91 -9.64 -5.14
CA PHE A 383 -31.47 -10.74 -6.00
C PHE A 383 -32.48 -11.10 -7.10
N GLU A 384 -33.78 -11.08 -6.79
CA GLU A 384 -34.82 -11.26 -7.81
C GLU A 384 -34.77 -10.18 -8.89
N GLU A 385 -34.46 -8.93 -8.53
CA GLU A 385 -34.35 -7.82 -9.48
C GLU A 385 -33.09 -7.95 -10.33
N LEU A 386 -31.94 -8.26 -9.71
CA LEU A 386 -30.68 -8.46 -10.40
C LEU A 386 -30.80 -9.55 -11.48
N ARG A 387 -31.42 -10.70 -11.16
CA ARG A 387 -31.65 -11.80 -12.13
C ARG A 387 -32.46 -11.43 -13.37
N LYS A 388 -33.10 -10.26 -13.41
CA LYS A 388 -33.86 -9.84 -14.60
C LYS A 388 -32.97 -9.37 -15.74
N ASP A 389 -31.66 -9.16 -15.51
CA ASP A 389 -30.71 -8.82 -16.57
C ASP A 389 -30.47 -10.00 -17.53
N ASN A 390 -30.16 -11.18 -17.01
CA ASN A 390 -29.74 -12.37 -17.74
C ASN A 390 -29.92 -13.68 -16.95
N GLY A 391 -30.63 -13.65 -15.82
CA GLY A 391 -30.98 -14.83 -15.03
C GLY A 391 -29.97 -15.21 -13.95
N ASN A 392 -28.91 -14.44 -13.73
CA ASN A 392 -27.89 -14.68 -12.71
C ASN A 392 -27.68 -13.43 -11.83
N THR A 393 -27.00 -13.57 -10.70
CA THR A 393 -26.59 -12.48 -9.80
C THR A 393 -25.07 -12.40 -9.61
N MET A 394 -24.33 -13.31 -10.26
CA MET A 394 -22.86 -13.33 -10.21
C MET A 394 -22.26 -12.05 -10.80
N GLY A 395 -21.47 -11.33 -9.99
CA GLY A 395 -20.82 -10.09 -10.39
C GLY A 395 -21.65 -8.84 -10.13
N ASP A 396 -22.92 -9.02 -9.78
CA ASP A 396 -23.85 -7.91 -9.58
C ASP A 396 -23.77 -7.38 -8.16
N GLU A 397 -24.07 -6.09 -7.99
CA GLU A 397 -23.86 -5.38 -6.74
C GLU A 397 -25.19 -5.06 -6.05
N ILE A 398 -25.26 -5.30 -4.74
CA ILE A 398 -26.28 -4.71 -3.87
C ILE A 398 -25.61 -3.60 -3.05
N ILE A 399 -26.30 -2.48 -2.91
CA ILE A 399 -25.96 -1.45 -1.92
C ILE A 399 -27.12 -1.42 -0.91
N LEU A 400 -26.90 -2.02 0.25
CA LEU A 400 -27.87 -2.12 1.34
C LEU A 400 -27.68 -0.95 2.31
N LEU A 401 -28.72 -0.12 2.47
CA LEU A 401 -28.78 0.92 3.51
C LEU A 401 -29.83 0.56 4.55
N THR A 402 -29.45 0.54 5.82
CA THR A 402 -30.36 0.18 6.92
C THR A 402 -29.94 0.79 8.25
N ASP A 403 -30.92 1.22 9.07
CA ASP A 403 -30.76 1.61 10.48
C ASP A 403 -31.34 0.56 11.44
N GLY A 404 -32.23 -0.31 10.95
CA GLY A 404 -32.95 -1.24 11.80
C GLY A 404 -32.16 -2.49 12.21
N GLU A 405 -32.58 -3.07 13.33
CA GLU A 405 -32.21 -4.41 13.77
C GLU A 405 -33.17 -5.45 13.17
N SER A 406 -32.63 -6.46 12.52
CA SER A 406 -33.37 -7.60 11.97
C SER A 406 -32.52 -8.86 12.11
N GLU A 407 -33.15 -10.02 12.32
CA GLU A 407 -32.42 -11.29 12.34
C GLU A 407 -31.81 -11.58 10.96
N LEU A 408 -30.49 -11.81 10.89
CA LEU A 408 -29.77 -12.01 9.63
C LEU A 408 -29.64 -13.50 9.25
N ASN A 409 -30.76 -14.20 9.13
CA ASN A 409 -30.80 -15.62 8.77
C ASN A 409 -30.61 -15.91 7.27
N CYS A 410 -30.05 -14.96 6.49
CA CYS A 410 -29.85 -15.07 5.03
C CYS A 410 -28.37 -15.09 4.61
N ALA A 411 -27.43 -15.29 5.54
CA ALA A 411 -26.00 -15.35 5.22
C ALA A 411 -25.65 -16.42 4.17
N SER A 412 -26.30 -17.60 4.22
CA SER A 412 -26.13 -18.65 3.21
C SER A 412 -26.68 -18.24 1.85
N GLU A 413 -27.86 -17.61 1.81
CA GLU A 413 -28.46 -17.11 0.57
C GLU A 413 -27.58 -16.03 -0.09
N VAL A 414 -27.00 -15.13 0.71
CA VAL A 414 -26.04 -14.11 0.25
C VAL A 414 -24.82 -14.79 -0.37
N LYS A 415 -24.22 -15.76 0.31
CA LYS A 415 -23.07 -16.51 -0.20
C LYS A 415 -23.38 -17.25 -1.51
N GLU A 416 -24.50 -17.95 -1.56
CA GLU A 416 -24.92 -18.76 -2.72
C GLU A 416 -25.33 -17.90 -3.93
N SER A 417 -25.75 -16.65 -3.71
CA SER A 417 -26.10 -15.73 -4.78
C SER A 417 -24.91 -15.37 -5.68
N GLY A 418 -23.69 -15.33 -5.13
CA GLY A 418 -22.52 -14.82 -5.83
C GLY A 418 -22.56 -13.31 -6.15
N ALA A 419 -23.54 -12.57 -5.62
CA ALA A 419 -23.62 -11.12 -5.69
C ALA A 419 -22.70 -10.48 -4.66
N ILE A 420 -22.23 -9.26 -4.94
CA ILE A 420 -21.42 -8.43 -4.04
C ILE A 420 -22.36 -7.55 -3.21
N VAL A 421 -22.47 -7.78 -1.91
CA VAL A 421 -23.37 -7.01 -1.02
C VAL A 421 -22.57 -5.98 -0.25
N ASN A 422 -22.61 -4.72 -0.68
CA ASN A 422 -22.09 -3.60 0.10
C ASN A 422 -23.13 -3.20 1.15
N THR A 423 -22.71 -2.98 2.39
CA THR A 423 -23.62 -2.62 3.49
C THR A 423 -23.23 -1.29 4.12
N ILE A 424 -24.23 -0.45 4.36
CA ILE A 424 -24.11 0.83 5.05
C ILE A 424 -25.03 0.79 6.27
N ALA A 425 -24.41 0.65 7.44
CA ALA A 425 -25.07 0.68 8.74
C ALA A 425 -25.29 2.14 9.18
N LEU A 426 -26.54 2.51 9.46
CA LEU A 426 -26.94 3.86 9.83
C LEU A 426 -27.33 3.91 11.31
N GLY A 427 -26.57 4.67 12.11
CA GLY A 427 -26.89 4.89 13.52
C GLY A 427 -26.49 3.73 14.46
N PRO A 428 -26.44 3.99 15.79
CA PRO A 428 -26.02 3.05 16.81
C PRO A 428 -26.86 1.78 16.83
N SER A 429 -28.14 1.85 16.47
CA SER A 429 -29.05 0.71 16.42
C SER A 429 -28.87 -0.20 15.21
N ALA A 430 -28.06 0.16 14.20
CA ALA A 430 -27.85 -0.72 13.06
C ALA A 430 -27.21 -2.05 13.49
N ASN A 431 -27.77 -3.16 13.00
CA ASN A 431 -27.33 -4.52 13.36
C ASN A 431 -25.81 -4.69 13.16
N LYS A 432 -25.11 -5.10 14.23
CA LYS A 432 -23.66 -5.33 14.23
C LYS A 432 -23.21 -6.45 13.29
N GLU A 433 -24.12 -7.37 12.96
CA GLU A 433 -23.89 -8.51 12.07
C GLU A 433 -23.95 -8.14 10.58
N LEU A 434 -24.33 -6.90 10.21
CA LEU A 434 -24.34 -6.46 8.81
C LEU A 434 -22.97 -6.60 8.13
N LYS A 435 -21.91 -6.40 8.91
CA LYS A 435 -20.52 -6.57 8.46
C LYS A 435 -20.28 -7.98 7.89
N MET A 436 -20.86 -9.00 8.51
CA MET A 436 -20.74 -10.40 8.06
C MET A 436 -21.26 -10.60 6.64
N LEU A 437 -22.35 -9.93 6.26
CA LEU A 437 -22.92 -10.06 4.91
C LEU A 437 -22.00 -9.45 3.85
N SER A 438 -21.40 -8.29 4.15
CA SER A 438 -20.37 -7.70 3.29
C SER A 438 -19.15 -8.61 3.17
N GLU A 439 -18.63 -9.14 4.28
CA GLU A 439 -17.46 -10.01 4.29
C GLU A 439 -17.68 -11.30 3.48
N ILE A 440 -18.83 -11.96 3.63
CA ILE A 440 -19.14 -13.23 2.94
C ILE A 440 -19.43 -13.04 1.44
N SER A 441 -19.90 -11.86 1.03
CA SER A 441 -20.15 -11.53 -0.38
C SER A 441 -18.97 -10.80 -1.06
N GLY A 442 -17.99 -10.35 -0.27
CA GLY A 442 -16.85 -9.59 -0.74
C GLY A 442 -17.21 -8.14 -1.07
N GLY A 443 -18.29 -7.63 -0.49
CA GLY A 443 -18.64 -6.22 -0.50
C GLY A 443 -17.93 -5.44 0.61
N LYS A 444 -18.05 -4.12 0.56
CA LYS A 444 -17.47 -3.20 1.54
C LYS A 444 -18.46 -2.96 2.69
N TYR A 445 -17.95 -2.73 3.90
CA TYR A 445 -18.76 -2.37 5.07
C TYR A 445 -18.49 -0.93 5.50
N PHE A 446 -19.55 -0.17 5.69
CA PHE A 446 -19.49 1.20 6.16
C PHE A 446 -20.48 1.46 7.29
N TYR A 447 -20.09 2.35 8.19
CA TYR A 447 -20.90 2.86 9.27
C TYR A 447 -21.01 4.38 9.16
N ALA A 448 -22.24 4.89 9.23
CA ALA A 448 -22.52 6.32 9.35
C ALA A 448 -23.28 6.59 10.66
N SER A 449 -22.78 7.51 11.46
CA SER A 449 -23.30 7.80 12.81
C SER A 449 -24.64 8.56 12.80
N GLU A 450 -25.44 8.41 13.86
CA GLU A 450 -26.76 9.07 14.03
C GLU A 450 -26.68 10.58 14.30
N ASN A 451 -25.52 11.09 14.71
CA ASN A 451 -25.25 12.53 14.80
C ASN A 451 -25.06 13.17 13.41
N LEU A 452 -25.91 12.71 12.47
CA LEU A 452 -25.82 12.67 11.02
C LEU A 452 -25.09 13.87 10.45
N ASP A 453 -23.77 13.75 10.50
CA ASP A 453 -22.89 14.50 9.64
C ASP A 453 -23.20 13.96 8.24
N GLN A 454 -24.10 14.60 7.50
CA GLN A 454 -24.57 14.13 6.19
C GLN A 454 -23.40 13.85 5.22
N THR A 455 -22.28 14.50 5.51
CA THR A 455 -20.95 14.32 4.94
C THR A 455 -20.53 12.85 4.94
N GLU A 456 -20.77 12.08 6.01
CA GLU A 456 -20.38 10.67 6.12
C GLU A 456 -21.09 9.79 5.11
N LEU A 457 -22.41 9.90 5.00
CA LEU A 457 -23.19 9.05 4.10
C LEU A 457 -22.84 9.34 2.64
N VAL A 458 -22.72 10.63 2.31
CA VAL A 458 -22.25 11.11 1.00
C VAL A 458 -20.87 10.59 0.66
N ASN A 459 -19.95 10.67 1.62
CA ASN A 459 -18.59 10.16 1.49
C ASN A 459 -18.56 8.66 1.20
N VAL A 460 -19.38 7.88 1.91
CA VAL A 460 -19.48 6.44 1.69
C VAL A 460 -19.94 6.16 0.28
N PHE A 461 -21.01 6.78 -0.20
CA PHE A 461 -21.45 6.58 -1.59
C PHE A 461 -20.38 7.00 -2.59
N ALA A 462 -19.71 8.14 -2.38
CA ALA A 462 -18.61 8.59 -3.25
C ALA A 462 -17.46 7.59 -3.29
N SER A 463 -17.27 6.80 -2.23
CA SER A 463 -16.26 5.74 -2.17
C SER A 463 -16.69 4.41 -2.81
N LEU A 464 -18.00 4.20 -3.05
CA LEU A 464 -18.55 3.01 -3.73
C LEU A 464 -18.41 3.06 -5.27
N THR A 465 -17.32 3.68 -5.75
CA THR A 465 -16.89 3.54 -7.14
C THR A 465 -16.26 2.17 -7.32
N THR A 466 -16.49 1.53 -8.48
CA THR A 466 -15.80 0.28 -8.81
C THR A 466 -14.86 0.51 -9.97
N THR A 467 -13.56 0.43 -9.73
CA THR A 467 -12.59 0.57 -10.81
C THR A 467 -12.53 -0.72 -11.63
N ASN A 468 -12.58 -0.58 -12.95
CA ASN A 468 -12.25 -1.63 -13.91
C ASN A 468 -10.76 -1.56 -14.33
N GLY A 469 -9.96 -0.73 -13.65
CA GLY A 469 -8.58 -0.40 -14.01
C GLY A 469 -8.43 0.88 -14.85
N ASP A 470 -9.54 1.45 -15.33
CA ASP A 470 -9.59 2.75 -15.99
C ASP A 470 -9.97 3.86 -14.99
N LEU A 471 -9.12 4.87 -14.86
CA LEU A 471 -9.27 5.99 -13.92
C LEU A 471 -9.91 7.22 -14.56
N THR A 472 -10.15 7.22 -15.87
CA THR A 472 -10.48 8.41 -16.66
C THR A 472 -11.89 8.93 -16.38
N HIS A 473 -12.82 7.99 -16.29
CA HIS A 473 -14.22 8.24 -15.96
C HIS A 473 -14.52 8.09 -14.46
N GLN A 474 -13.50 7.79 -13.65
CA GLN A 474 -13.69 7.66 -12.22
C GLN A 474 -13.87 9.04 -11.58
N THR A 475 -14.96 9.17 -10.82
CA THR A 475 -15.20 10.35 -9.99
C THR A 475 -14.21 10.37 -8.83
N ILE A 476 -13.48 11.47 -8.69
CA ILE A 476 -12.48 11.70 -7.63
C ILE A 476 -13.03 12.69 -6.63
N LEU A 477 -13.02 12.30 -5.35
CA LEU A 477 -13.40 13.18 -4.25
C LEU A 477 -12.24 14.11 -3.90
N LEU A 478 -12.46 15.42 -4.03
CA LEU A 478 -11.45 16.43 -3.68
C LEU A 478 -11.60 16.81 -2.22
N ASP A 479 -12.78 17.26 -1.82
CA ASP A 479 -13.08 17.62 -0.43
C ASP A 479 -14.53 17.29 -0.09
N SER A 480 -14.77 17.10 1.20
CA SER A 480 -16.09 16.90 1.75
C SER A 480 -16.11 17.44 3.17
N SER A 481 -16.96 18.43 3.43
CA SER A 481 -16.99 19.13 4.71
C SER A 481 -18.43 19.44 5.11
N GLY A 482 -18.68 19.52 6.42
CA GLY A 482 -20.00 19.81 6.96
C GLY A 482 -19.94 20.70 8.20
N MET A 483 -21.04 21.37 8.48
CA MET A 483 -21.25 22.07 9.76
C MET A 483 -22.65 21.81 10.30
N LYS A 484 -22.78 21.81 11.63
CA LYS A 484 -24.07 21.82 12.32
C LYS A 484 -24.38 23.21 12.84
N GLY A 485 -25.60 23.66 12.60
CA GLY A 485 -26.16 24.87 13.17
C GLY A 485 -25.77 26.14 12.44
N LYS A 486 -26.03 27.28 13.08
CA LYS A 486 -25.91 28.60 12.48
C LYS A 486 -24.44 28.99 12.38
N GLY A 487 -23.99 29.34 11.18
CA GLY A 487 -22.59 29.65 10.96
C GLY A 487 -22.24 29.80 9.49
N ILE A 488 -20.94 29.92 9.23
CA ILE A 488 -20.37 29.99 7.89
C ILE A 488 -19.44 28.79 7.74
N LEU A 489 -19.70 27.97 6.73
CA LEU A 489 -18.80 26.90 6.31
C LEU A 489 -17.98 27.42 5.14
N ASN A 490 -16.69 27.55 5.35
CA ASN A 490 -15.76 27.95 4.32
C ASN A 490 -14.63 26.92 4.18
N GLY A 491 -13.97 26.94 3.03
CA GLY A 491 -12.84 26.06 2.78
C GLY A 491 -12.18 26.35 1.44
N THR A 492 -11.09 25.62 1.22
CA THR A 492 -10.26 25.76 0.02
C THR A 492 -9.92 24.37 -0.51
N VAL A 493 -10.06 24.22 -1.82
CA VAL A 493 -9.75 22.99 -2.55
C VAL A 493 -8.85 23.33 -3.74
N SER A 494 -7.75 22.60 -3.90
CA SER A 494 -6.84 22.80 -5.01
C SER A 494 -7.17 21.81 -6.12
N VAL A 495 -7.51 22.34 -7.30
CA VAL A 495 -7.68 21.57 -8.54
C VAL A 495 -6.37 21.64 -9.30
N ASP A 496 -5.72 20.51 -9.50
CA ASP A 496 -4.47 20.42 -10.28
C ASP A 496 -4.77 20.14 -11.77
N HIS A 497 -3.74 20.14 -12.61
CA HIS A 497 -3.89 20.00 -14.06
C HIS A 497 -4.27 18.58 -14.54
N THR A 498 -4.27 17.59 -13.65
CA THR A 498 -4.63 16.20 -13.99
C THR A 498 -6.13 15.95 -13.94
N ILE A 499 -6.87 16.83 -13.28
CA ILE A 499 -8.33 16.79 -13.13
C ILE A 499 -8.95 18.12 -13.60
N GLY A 500 -10.28 18.14 -13.71
CA GLY A 500 -11.02 19.37 -14.01
C GLY A 500 -12.28 19.13 -14.81
N ASN A 501 -12.40 17.97 -15.47
CA ASN A 501 -13.62 17.62 -16.19
C ASN A 501 -14.73 17.22 -15.22
N LYS A 502 -15.99 17.54 -15.56
CA LYS A 502 -17.17 17.24 -14.74
C LYS A 502 -16.97 17.67 -13.27
N THR A 503 -16.32 18.82 -13.05
CA THR A 503 -16.10 19.31 -11.69
C THR A 503 -17.43 19.79 -11.11
N THR A 504 -17.85 19.17 -10.02
CA THR A 504 -19.15 19.40 -9.40
C THR A 504 -18.99 19.80 -7.94
N PHE A 505 -19.59 20.95 -7.60
CA PHE A 505 -19.79 21.39 -6.24
C PHE A 505 -21.23 21.08 -5.83
N LEU A 506 -21.38 20.29 -4.79
CA LEU A 506 -22.66 19.82 -4.31
C LEU A 506 -22.88 20.31 -2.88
N VAL A 507 -23.94 21.09 -2.66
CA VAL A 507 -24.34 21.56 -1.34
C VAL A 507 -25.64 20.86 -0.95
N LEU A 508 -25.63 20.16 0.18
CA LEU A 508 -26.80 19.50 0.75
C LEU A 508 -27.24 20.19 2.03
N HIS A 509 -28.55 20.18 2.25
CA HIS A 509 -29.17 20.73 3.46
C HIS A 509 -30.30 19.84 3.98
N GLU A 510 -30.51 19.83 5.30
CA GLU A 510 -31.57 18.99 5.90
C GLU A 510 -32.97 19.58 5.77
N SER A 511 -33.12 20.88 6.00
CA SER A 511 -34.44 21.49 6.15
C SER A 511 -34.58 22.70 5.24
N GLN A 512 -33.99 23.82 5.60
CA GLN A 512 -34.06 25.06 4.83
C GLN A 512 -32.83 25.20 3.93
N SER A 513 -33.01 25.77 2.74
CA SER A 513 -31.87 26.15 1.89
C SER A 513 -30.94 27.11 2.66
N PRO A 514 -29.61 27.05 2.47
CA PRO A 514 -28.69 28.07 2.98
C PRO A 514 -29.14 29.49 2.59
N GLU A 515 -28.69 30.48 3.35
CA GLU A 515 -28.93 31.91 3.06
C GLU A 515 -28.05 32.41 1.93
N ASP A 516 -26.82 31.90 1.85
CA ASP A 516 -25.82 32.29 0.85
C ASP A 516 -24.96 31.09 0.45
N ILE A 517 -24.62 31.00 -0.83
CA ILE A 517 -23.62 30.07 -1.38
C ILE A 517 -22.76 30.86 -2.35
N GLU A 518 -21.48 30.96 -2.06
CA GLU A 518 -20.48 31.60 -2.93
C GLU A 518 -19.34 30.62 -3.21
N ILE A 519 -19.03 30.41 -4.48
CA ILE A 519 -17.83 29.69 -4.93
C ILE A 519 -16.99 30.63 -5.77
N LYS A 520 -15.70 30.72 -5.45
CA LYS A 520 -14.74 31.55 -6.17
C LYS A 520 -13.67 30.69 -6.82
N SER A 521 -13.51 30.88 -8.12
CA SER A 521 -12.47 30.26 -8.93
C SER A 521 -11.09 30.89 -8.72
N PRO A 522 -10.00 30.24 -9.17
CA PRO A 522 -8.65 30.78 -9.14
C PRO A 522 -8.49 32.13 -9.85
N SER A 523 -9.18 32.34 -10.99
CA SER A 523 -9.18 33.62 -11.71
C SER A 523 -9.99 34.73 -11.03
N GLY A 524 -10.80 34.37 -10.02
CA GLY A 524 -11.65 35.29 -9.27
C GLY A 524 -13.09 35.39 -9.78
N GLN A 525 -13.49 34.59 -10.78
CA GLN A 525 -14.90 34.42 -11.13
C GLN A 525 -15.66 33.86 -9.92
N ILE A 526 -16.79 34.49 -9.60
CA ILE A 526 -17.69 34.10 -8.51
C ILE A 526 -18.91 33.41 -9.12
N TYR A 527 -19.32 32.31 -8.48
CA TYR A 527 -20.55 31.58 -8.72
C TYR A 527 -21.44 31.70 -7.48
N ASP A 528 -22.69 32.07 -7.68
CA ASP A 528 -23.68 32.25 -6.61
C ASP A 528 -24.92 31.38 -6.86
N PHE A 529 -25.96 31.53 -6.04
CA PHE A 529 -27.21 30.76 -6.15
C PHE A 529 -27.81 30.66 -7.56
N ILE A 530 -27.62 31.66 -8.42
CA ILE A 530 -28.21 31.67 -9.76
C ILE A 530 -27.57 30.61 -10.66
N ASP A 531 -26.29 30.29 -10.41
CA ASP A 531 -25.54 29.31 -11.18
C ASP A 531 -25.83 27.86 -10.74
N PHE A 532 -26.44 27.67 -9.56
CA PHE A 532 -26.75 26.35 -9.04
C PHE A 532 -28.08 25.83 -9.55
N GLN A 533 -28.09 24.56 -9.93
CA GLN A 533 -29.32 23.79 -10.10
C GLN A 533 -29.84 23.36 -8.73
N HIS A 534 -31.04 23.82 -8.38
CA HIS A 534 -31.70 23.48 -7.13
C HIS A 534 -32.73 22.37 -7.33
N SER A 535 -32.63 21.32 -6.51
CA SER A 535 -33.62 20.25 -6.40
C SER A 535 -34.27 20.28 -5.03
N SER A 536 -35.54 20.67 -4.98
CA SER A 536 -36.32 20.68 -3.73
C SER A 536 -36.62 19.27 -3.20
N ILE A 537 -36.58 18.26 -4.06
CA ILE A 537 -36.83 16.85 -3.69
C ILE A 537 -35.62 16.28 -2.96
N SER A 538 -34.41 16.48 -3.50
CA SER A 538 -33.16 16.01 -2.89
C SER A 538 -32.51 17.03 -1.94
N LYS A 539 -33.15 18.20 -1.72
CA LYS A 539 -32.67 19.30 -0.87
C LYS A 539 -31.20 19.60 -1.14
N MET A 540 -30.93 19.90 -2.40
CA MET A 540 -29.62 19.87 -3.01
C MET A 540 -29.46 21.06 -3.94
N HIS A 541 -28.30 21.71 -3.86
CA HIS A 541 -27.82 22.68 -4.82
C HIS A 541 -26.59 22.10 -5.51
N SER A 542 -26.62 21.99 -6.83
CA SER A 542 -25.50 21.47 -7.63
C SER A 542 -24.99 22.50 -8.63
N LEU A 543 -23.68 22.73 -8.63
CA LEU A 543 -22.98 23.51 -9.63
C LEU A 543 -22.03 22.59 -10.39
N VAL A 544 -22.22 22.47 -11.70
CA VAL A 544 -21.31 21.75 -12.60
C VAL A 544 -20.56 22.76 -13.46
N ILE A 545 -19.24 22.81 -13.29
CA ILE A 545 -18.38 23.71 -14.06
C ILE A 545 -18.38 23.26 -15.53
N GLN A 546 -18.68 24.19 -16.42
CA GLN A 546 -18.72 23.92 -17.86
C GLN A 546 -17.30 23.80 -18.43
N GLY A 547 -17.04 22.73 -19.17
CA GLY A 547 -15.71 22.42 -19.68
C GLY A 547 -14.75 21.88 -18.61
N THR A 548 -13.46 22.17 -18.77
CA THR A 548 -12.42 21.80 -17.80
C THR A 548 -12.25 22.93 -16.80
N ALA A 549 -12.43 22.63 -15.50
CA ALA A 549 -12.26 23.59 -14.43
C ALA A 549 -10.83 24.16 -14.38
N GLU A 550 -10.71 25.43 -14.02
CA GLU A 550 -9.43 26.11 -13.87
C GLU A 550 -8.53 25.44 -12.83
N THR A 551 -7.26 25.23 -13.18
CA THR A 551 -6.23 24.79 -12.25
C THR A 551 -5.92 25.89 -11.22
N GLY A 552 -5.92 25.52 -9.94
CA GLY A 552 -5.58 26.42 -8.83
C GLY A 552 -6.45 26.22 -7.60
N GLU A 553 -6.39 27.19 -6.70
CA GLU A 553 -7.17 27.21 -5.46
C GLU A 553 -8.59 27.72 -5.71
N TRP A 554 -9.57 26.87 -5.45
CA TRP A 554 -10.99 27.23 -5.40
C TRP A 554 -11.40 27.42 -3.94
N THR A 555 -12.14 28.49 -3.66
CA THR A 555 -12.66 28.75 -2.31
C THR A 555 -14.17 28.74 -2.31
N TYR A 556 -14.78 28.18 -1.27
CA TYR A 556 -16.23 28.19 -1.09
C TYR A 556 -16.61 28.82 0.25
N THR A 557 -17.77 29.45 0.29
CA THR A 557 -18.39 30.03 1.48
C THR A 557 -19.88 29.72 1.45
N ILE A 558 -20.40 29.07 2.49
CA ILE A 558 -21.82 28.74 2.61
C ILE A 558 -22.31 29.28 3.95
N LYS A 559 -23.39 30.07 3.92
CA LYS A 559 -23.96 30.70 5.12
C LYS A 559 -25.24 30.01 5.53
N ASN A 560 -25.25 29.44 6.75
CA ASN A 560 -26.45 28.87 7.35
C ASN A 560 -27.05 29.80 8.39
N THR A 561 -28.38 29.92 8.36
CA THR A 561 -29.14 30.74 9.33
C THR A 561 -29.79 29.91 10.43
N LEU A 562 -30.04 28.62 10.19
CA LEU A 562 -30.70 27.75 11.15
C LEU A 562 -29.73 27.16 12.16
N SER A 563 -30.10 27.24 13.43
CA SER A 563 -29.30 26.73 14.55
C SER A 563 -29.34 25.21 14.70
N ASP A 564 -30.30 24.54 14.08
CA ASP A 564 -30.50 23.09 14.17
C ASP A 564 -30.67 22.48 12.77
N GLN A 565 -29.62 22.60 11.97
CA GLN A 565 -29.53 22.05 10.62
C GLN A 565 -28.09 21.70 10.29
N TYR A 566 -27.88 20.58 9.60
CA TYR A 566 -26.62 20.29 8.93
C TYR A 566 -26.60 20.86 7.51
N ILE A 567 -25.45 21.44 7.14
CA ILE A 567 -25.11 21.80 5.77
C ILE A 567 -23.79 21.12 5.42
N THR A 568 -23.75 20.51 4.25
CA THR A 568 -22.56 19.80 3.78
C THR A 568 -22.24 20.20 2.35
N ILE A 569 -20.95 20.24 2.05
CA ILE A 569 -20.42 20.45 0.71
C ILE A 569 -19.57 19.25 0.30
N THR A 570 -19.76 18.80 -0.93
CA THR A 570 -18.98 17.72 -1.54
C THR A 570 -18.48 18.20 -2.89
N ILE A 571 -17.19 18.04 -3.12
CA ILE A 571 -16.52 18.53 -4.32
C ILE A 571 -15.87 17.35 -5.02
N THR A 572 -16.29 17.13 -6.26
CA THR A 572 -15.80 16.01 -7.09
C THR A 572 -15.30 16.50 -8.43
N SER A 573 -14.40 15.75 -9.04
CA SER A 573 -13.87 16.02 -10.38
C SER A 573 -13.47 14.71 -11.07
N CYS A 574 -13.28 14.75 -12.38
CA CYS A 574 -12.78 13.65 -13.19
C CYS A 574 -11.46 14.03 -13.87
N ALA A 575 -10.74 13.01 -14.36
CA ALA A 575 -9.51 13.22 -15.13
C ALA A 575 -9.76 14.09 -16.37
N VAL A 576 -8.77 14.91 -16.73
CA VAL A 576 -8.84 15.75 -17.94
C VAL A 576 -8.81 14.89 -19.22
N SER A 577 -8.01 13.84 -19.22
CA SER A 577 -7.91 12.89 -20.34
C SER A 577 -7.17 11.62 -19.93
N ASP A 578 -7.26 10.58 -20.75
CA ASP A 578 -6.54 9.31 -20.62
C ASP A 578 -5.01 9.48 -20.63
N ALA A 579 -4.51 10.54 -21.29
CA ALA A 579 -3.09 10.82 -21.39
C ALA A 579 -2.49 11.37 -20.08
N ILE A 580 -3.30 12.02 -19.24
CA ILE A 580 -2.88 12.67 -17.99
C ILE A 580 -3.66 12.05 -16.83
N PRO A 581 -3.21 10.91 -16.30
CA PRO A 581 -3.92 10.23 -15.23
C PRO A 581 -3.87 11.05 -13.93
N PRO A 582 -4.95 10.98 -13.15
CA PRO A 582 -5.10 11.79 -11.95
C PRO A 582 -4.26 11.26 -10.79
N VAL A 583 -3.96 12.14 -9.82
CA VAL A 583 -3.53 11.72 -8.49
C VAL A 583 -4.65 10.97 -7.81
N THR A 584 -4.36 9.76 -7.36
CA THR A 584 -5.27 8.88 -6.64
C THR A 584 -4.83 8.71 -5.20
N VAL A 585 -5.80 8.59 -4.30
CA VAL A 585 -5.58 8.30 -2.89
C VAL A 585 -6.42 7.09 -2.51
N LYS A 586 -5.79 6.07 -1.92
CA LYS A 586 -6.49 4.93 -1.33
C LYS A 586 -6.19 4.86 0.15
N ALA A 587 -7.24 4.77 0.97
CA ALA A 587 -7.11 4.65 2.42
C ALA A 587 -7.64 3.29 2.89
N HIS A 588 -6.90 2.63 3.77
CA HIS A 588 -7.34 1.39 4.39
C HIS A 588 -6.60 1.17 5.71
N MET A 589 -6.97 0.12 6.44
CA MET A 589 -6.35 -0.24 7.70
C MET A 589 -5.84 -1.68 7.68
N SER A 590 -4.94 -2.03 8.59
CA SER A 590 -4.35 -3.38 8.68
C SER A 590 -5.37 -4.48 9.02
N GLN A 591 -6.43 -4.13 9.75
CA GLN A 591 -7.45 -5.07 10.20
C GLN A 591 -8.83 -4.40 10.22
N GLN A 592 -9.89 -5.20 10.20
CA GLN A 592 -11.27 -4.70 10.22
C GLN A 592 -11.92 -4.77 11.62
N SER A 593 -11.18 -5.24 12.62
CA SER A 593 -11.61 -5.26 14.02
C SER A 593 -10.43 -5.20 14.98
N ILE A 594 -10.62 -4.59 16.16
CA ILE A 594 -9.63 -4.55 17.25
C ILE A 594 -10.21 -5.27 18.47
N ASP A 595 -9.49 -6.24 18.99
CA ASP A 595 -9.78 -6.95 20.25
C ASP A 595 -8.85 -6.54 21.41
N GLY A 596 -7.90 -5.64 21.13
CA GLY A 596 -6.87 -5.17 22.06
C GLY A 596 -5.57 -5.98 22.03
N SER A 597 -5.45 -7.00 21.19
CA SER A 597 -4.22 -7.80 21.08
C SER A 597 -3.11 -7.11 20.28
N LYS A 598 -3.48 -6.28 19.30
CA LYS A 598 -2.57 -5.55 18.41
C LYS A 598 -3.14 -4.16 18.09
N PRO A 599 -2.27 -3.15 17.88
CA PRO A 599 -2.71 -1.83 17.45
C PRO A 599 -3.22 -1.89 15.99
N MET A 600 -4.03 -0.91 15.63
CA MET A 600 -4.45 -0.70 14.24
C MET A 600 -3.40 0.10 13.47
N LEU A 601 -3.08 -0.27 12.23
CA LEU A 601 -2.30 0.59 11.33
C LEU A 601 -3.24 1.23 10.32
N VAL A 602 -3.08 2.54 10.11
CA VAL A 602 -3.82 3.30 9.11
C VAL A 602 -2.86 3.62 7.96
N TYR A 603 -3.27 3.30 6.74
CA TYR A 603 -2.48 3.52 5.52
C TYR A 603 -3.20 4.46 4.55
N ALA A 604 -2.41 5.27 3.86
CA ALA A 604 -2.83 6.06 2.71
C ALA A 604 -1.81 5.95 1.57
N GLU A 605 -2.21 5.30 0.47
CA GLU A 605 -1.43 5.22 -0.77
C GLU A 605 -1.73 6.47 -1.61
N VAL A 606 -0.72 7.31 -1.86
CA VAL A 606 -0.82 8.51 -2.70
C VAL A 606 0.04 8.32 -3.94
N ASN A 607 -0.62 8.20 -5.09
CA ASN A 607 0.03 7.71 -6.31
C ASN A 607 -0.55 8.38 -7.56
N GLN A 608 0.30 8.62 -8.55
CA GLN A 608 -0.08 9.06 -9.90
C GLN A 608 0.54 8.12 -10.94
N LYS A 609 -0.29 7.30 -11.61
CA LYS A 609 0.15 6.33 -12.66
C LYS A 609 1.28 5.38 -12.23
N GLY A 610 1.30 4.95 -10.98
CA GLY A 610 2.36 4.09 -10.46
C GLY A 610 3.62 4.84 -10.02
N VAL A 611 3.61 6.19 -10.05
CA VAL A 611 4.64 7.05 -9.45
C VAL A 611 4.15 7.53 -8.07
N PRO A 612 4.89 7.21 -7.00
CA PRO A 612 4.63 7.74 -5.66
C PRO A 612 4.56 9.26 -5.61
N VAL A 613 3.58 9.79 -4.86
CA VAL A 613 3.50 11.23 -4.56
C VAL A 613 4.03 11.47 -3.15
N ILE A 614 5.27 11.95 -3.07
CA ILE A 614 5.97 12.22 -1.82
C ILE A 614 5.74 13.66 -1.33
N LEU A 615 6.07 13.91 -0.05
CA LEU A 615 5.97 15.22 0.61
C LEU A 615 4.56 15.85 0.62
N ALA A 616 3.51 15.04 0.48
CA ALA A 616 2.15 15.45 0.76
C ALA A 616 1.90 15.53 2.28
N ASP A 617 0.99 16.43 2.68
CA ASP A 617 0.44 16.49 4.03
C ASP A 617 -0.79 15.57 4.08
N VAL A 618 -0.71 14.51 4.90
CA VAL A 618 -1.71 13.45 4.96
C VAL A 618 -2.30 13.38 6.36
N MET A 619 -3.59 13.72 6.46
CA MET A 619 -4.32 13.72 7.72
C MET A 619 -5.46 12.70 7.68
N ALA A 620 -5.37 11.69 8.53
CA ALA A 620 -6.45 10.74 8.81
C ALA A 620 -7.34 11.27 9.94
N THR A 621 -8.65 11.16 9.75
CA THR A 621 -9.69 11.45 10.73
C THR A 621 -10.47 10.18 10.99
N LEU A 622 -10.45 9.71 12.23
CA LEU A 622 -11.25 8.58 12.69
C LEU A 622 -12.36 9.09 13.61
N LYS A 623 -13.61 8.77 13.30
CA LYS A 623 -14.75 9.16 14.15
C LYS A 623 -15.48 7.93 14.65
N SER A 624 -15.71 7.88 15.96
CA SER A 624 -16.43 6.80 16.62
C SER A 624 -17.94 6.98 16.52
N ASP A 625 -18.68 5.90 16.80
CA ASP A 625 -20.14 5.93 16.96
C ASP A 625 -20.62 6.79 18.15
N SER A 626 -19.78 7.00 19.17
CA SER A 626 -20.02 7.96 20.26
C SER A 626 -19.86 9.43 19.82
N GLY A 627 -19.30 9.68 18.63
CA GLY A 627 -19.01 11.01 18.11
C GLY A 627 -17.64 11.57 18.50
N ASP A 628 -16.79 10.77 19.16
CA ASP A 628 -15.40 11.15 19.43
C ASP A 628 -14.62 11.17 18.10
N GLN A 629 -13.82 12.21 17.89
CA GLN A 629 -13.00 12.39 16.68
C GLN A 629 -11.52 12.37 17.03
N TYR A 630 -10.75 11.58 16.29
CA TYR A 630 -9.31 11.43 16.41
C TYR A 630 -8.64 11.88 15.12
N GLN A 631 -7.61 12.70 15.23
CA GLN A 631 -6.79 13.14 14.10
C GLN A 631 -5.40 12.51 14.19
N LEU A 632 -4.96 11.91 13.10
CA LEU A 632 -3.64 11.29 12.97
C LEU A 632 -2.96 11.85 11.72
N GLN A 633 -1.79 12.44 11.90
CA GLN A 633 -0.92 12.77 10.76
C GLN A 633 -0.19 11.50 10.33
N LEU A 634 -0.41 11.05 9.10
CA LEU A 634 0.28 9.88 8.54
C LEU A 634 1.61 10.33 7.92
N LEU A 635 2.65 9.52 8.08
CA LEU A 635 4.02 9.87 7.68
C LEU A 635 4.56 8.87 6.65
N ASP A 636 5.42 9.36 5.76
CA ASP A 636 6.19 8.61 4.75
C ASP A 636 7.69 8.84 5.02
N ASN A 637 8.16 8.34 6.17
CA ASN A 637 9.49 8.61 6.74
C ASN A 637 10.35 7.35 6.94
N GLY A 638 9.82 6.16 6.67
CA GLY A 638 10.48 4.86 6.78
C GLY A 638 10.69 4.38 8.21
N ALA A 639 9.89 4.85 9.17
CA ALA A 639 9.97 4.47 10.57
C ALA A 639 8.58 4.24 11.17
N GLY A 640 8.52 3.45 12.25
CA GLY A 640 7.27 3.19 12.97
C GLY A 640 6.32 2.32 12.16
N ALA A 641 5.13 2.85 11.87
CA ALA A 641 4.17 2.17 11.00
C ALA A 641 4.64 2.13 9.53
N ASP A 642 5.51 3.06 9.13
CA ASP A 642 5.97 3.18 7.76
C ASP A 642 7.20 2.33 7.49
N ALA A 643 7.10 1.40 6.54
CA ALA A 643 8.16 0.45 6.23
C ALA A 643 9.29 1.08 5.39
N PHE A 644 8.97 2.05 4.52
CA PHE A 644 9.91 2.60 3.56
C PHE A 644 9.70 4.09 3.33
N ARG A 645 10.76 4.86 3.53
CA ARG A 645 10.74 6.30 3.27
C ARG A 645 10.50 6.64 1.81
N ASN A 646 9.74 7.72 1.59
CA ASN A 646 9.48 8.34 0.30
C ASN A 646 8.96 7.37 -0.77
N ASP A 647 8.09 6.43 -0.39
CA ASP A 647 7.47 5.48 -1.33
C ASP A 647 6.00 5.80 -1.65
N GLY A 648 5.49 6.93 -1.12
CA GLY A 648 4.13 7.39 -1.34
C GLY A 648 3.08 6.65 -0.51
N ILE A 649 3.50 5.78 0.39
CA ILE A 649 2.66 5.15 1.41
C ILE A 649 2.84 5.90 2.71
N TYR A 650 1.77 6.55 3.15
CA TYR A 650 1.74 7.25 4.42
C TYR A 650 1.06 6.39 5.45
N SER A 651 1.67 6.22 6.62
CA SER A 651 1.08 5.37 7.66
C SER A 651 1.32 5.86 9.08
N ARG A 652 0.52 5.35 10.02
CA ARG A 652 0.65 5.56 11.47
C ARG A 652 -0.12 4.51 12.26
N TYR A 653 0.32 4.20 13.48
CA TYR A 653 -0.50 3.41 14.40
C TYR A 653 -1.67 4.23 14.94
N PHE A 654 -2.78 3.56 15.22
CA PHE A 654 -3.91 4.07 15.98
C PHE A 654 -4.08 3.21 17.23
N THR A 655 -3.67 3.77 18.38
CA THR A 655 -3.60 3.03 19.65
C THR A 655 -4.73 3.43 20.61
N THR A 656 -5.19 4.68 20.57
CA THR A 656 -6.26 5.18 21.45
C THR A 656 -7.65 4.83 20.90
N SER A 657 -8.27 3.76 21.40
CA SER A 657 -9.62 3.35 20.97
C SER A 657 -10.55 3.01 22.14
N LYS A 658 -11.85 3.23 21.91
CA LYS A 658 -12.95 2.83 22.80
C LYS A 658 -13.78 1.77 22.09
N ASN A 659 -14.56 1.01 22.84
CA ASN A 659 -15.53 0.08 22.23
C ASN A 659 -16.53 0.84 21.36
N GLY A 660 -16.73 0.36 20.14
CA GLY A 660 -17.62 1.00 19.18
C GLY A 660 -17.22 0.74 17.74
N ARG A 661 -17.93 1.39 16.82
CA ARG A 661 -17.61 1.41 15.38
C ARG A 661 -16.92 2.71 15.01
N TYR A 662 -16.02 2.64 14.05
CA TYR A 662 -15.23 3.76 13.58
C TYR A 662 -15.30 3.88 12.06
N ASN A 663 -15.31 5.12 11.56
CA ASN A 663 -15.09 5.43 10.15
C ASN A 663 -13.68 6.02 9.94
N LEU A 664 -13.16 5.93 8.72
CA LEU A 664 -11.88 6.51 8.33
C LEU A 664 -12.07 7.47 7.16
N LYS A 665 -11.60 8.69 7.33
CA LYS A 665 -11.46 9.68 6.26
C LYS A 665 -10.03 10.16 6.21
N VAL A 666 -9.40 10.12 5.04
CA VAL A 666 -8.04 10.65 4.82
C VAL A 666 -8.13 11.85 3.88
N LYS A 667 -7.56 12.97 4.31
CA LYS A 667 -7.40 14.18 3.48
C LYS A 667 -5.92 14.34 3.15
N VAL A 668 -5.63 14.49 1.87
CA VAL A 668 -4.28 14.67 1.34
C VAL A 668 -4.19 16.04 0.68
N GLN A 669 -3.18 16.81 1.07
CA GLN A 669 -2.93 18.12 0.50
C GLN A 669 -1.45 18.27 0.16
N ARG A 670 -1.17 18.82 -1.02
CA ARG A 670 0.16 19.31 -1.36
C ARG A 670 0.02 20.78 -1.71
N LYS A 671 0.81 21.65 -1.07
CA LYS A 671 0.96 23.04 -1.47
C LYS A 671 2.27 23.17 -2.24
N ASN A 672 2.26 23.94 -3.33
CA ASN A 672 3.46 24.23 -4.11
C ASN A 672 4.53 24.87 -3.20
N LYS A 673 5.49 24.07 -2.71
CA LYS A 673 6.71 24.57 -2.08
C LYS A 673 7.75 24.77 -3.18
N SER A 674 8.50 25.87 -3.08
CA SER A 674 9.59 26.24 -3.99
C SER A 674 10.47 25.03 -4.35
N LYS A 675 11.01 25.00 -5.58
CA LYS A 675 11.94 24.00 -6.16
C LYS A 675 13.25 23.75 -5.36
N ASN A 676 13.32 24.19 -4.10
CA ASN A 676 14.48 24.08 -3.21
C ASN A 676 14.41 22.92 -2.22
N ASN A 677 13.38 22.06 -2.26
CA ASN A 677 13.50 20.75 -1.61
C ASN A 677 14.48 19.95 -2.47
N GLY A 678 15.70 19.73 -1.95
CA GLY A 678 16.75 18.98 -2.65
C GLY A 678 16.19 17.69 -3.26
N GLN A 679 16.73 17.28 -4.40
CA GLN A 679 16.30 16.10 -5.17
C GLN A 679 16.02 14.92 -4.23
N VAL A 680 14.75 14.69 -3.89
CA VAL A 680 14.36 13.53 -3.08
C VAL A 680 14.31 12.35 -4.03
N ARG A 681 15.26 11.42 -3.88
CA ARG A 681 15.32 10.21 -4.69
C ARG A 681 14.28 9.20 -4.19
N LEU A 682 13.39 8.77 -5.09
CA LEU A 682 12.57 7.59 -4.86
C LEU A 682 13.49 6.37 -4.72
N LYS A 683 13.32 5.61 -3.63
CA LYS A 683 14.01 4.33 -3.47
C LYS A 683 13.03 3.21 -3.81
N ARG A 684 13.31 2.49 -4.90
CA ARG A 684 12.53 1.31 -5.28
C ARG A 684 12.89 0.15 -4.35
N HIS A 685 11.89 -0.58 -3.91
CA HIS A 685 12.02 -1.75 -3.04
C HIS A 685 11.12 -2.86 -3.57
N SER A 686 11.39 -4.10 -3.15
CA SER A 686 10.58 -5.27 -3.51
C SER A 686 10.46 -5.42 -5.03
N VAL A 687 11.63 -5.39 -5.69
CA VAL A 687 11.75 -5.39 -7.15
C VAL A 687 12.61 -6.56 -7.62
N ALA A 688 12.26 -7.13 -8.77
CA ALA A 688 13.05 -8.18 -9.37
C ALA A 688 14.52 -7.77 -9.52
N PRO A 689 15.48 -8.57 -9.04
CA PRO A 689 16.89 -8.19 -9.05
C PRO A 689 17.40 -8.02 -10.47
N TYR A 690 18.02 -6.87 -10.71
CA TYR A 690 18.67 -6.61 -11.99
C TYR A 690 19.99 -7.38 -12.08
N VAL A 691 20.22 -8.04 -13.21
CA VAL A 691 21.42 -8.84 -13.47
C VAL A 691 22.45 -7.99 -14.22
N PRO A 692 23.49 -7.46 -13.56
CA PRO A 692 24.51 -6.66 -14.24
C PRO A 692 25.39 -7.47 -15.20
N GLY A 693 25.53 -8.77 -14.94
CA GLY A 693 26.37 -9.67 -15.71
C GLY A 693 26.64 -10.96 -14.94
N TYR A 694 27.48 -11.82 -15.50
CA TYR A 694 27.90 -13.08 -14.88
C TYR A 694 29.30 -13.50 -15.35
N VAL A 695 29.90 -14.43 -14.62
CA VAL A 695 31.19 -15.03 -14.96
C VAL A 695 31.00 -16.44 -15.51
N ILE A 696 31.67 -16.78 -16.62
CA ILE A 696 31.65 -18.15 -17.17
C ILE A 696 32.77 -18.99 -16.55
N LYS A 697 32.40 -19.95 -15.70
CA LYS A 697 33.31 -20.88 -15.03
C LYS A 697 34.10 -21.68 -16.07
N GLY A 698 35.42 -21.80 -15.89
CA GLY A 698 36.32 -22.47 -16.83
C GLY A 698 36.92 -21.61 -17.95
N LYS A 699 36.30 -20.48 -18.32
CA LYS A 699 36.88 -19.51 -19.28
C LYS A 699 37.35 -18.20 -18.63
N SER A 700 36.96 -17.94 -17.37
CA SER A 700 37.18 -16.66 -16.68
C SER A 700 36.70 -15.44 -17.49
N LEU A 701 35.72 -15.65 -18.37
CA LEU A 701 35.15 -14.60 -19.21
C LEU A 701 34.03 -13.90 -18.45
N ILE A 702 34.09 -12.57 -18.40
CA ILE A 702 33.05 -11.71 -17.85
C ILE A 702 32.10 -11.34 -18.97
N VAL A 703 30.81 -11.59 -18.78
CA VAL A 703 29.74 -11.17 -19.70
C VAL A 703 28.88 -10.16 -18.98
N MET A 704 28.87 -8.93 -19.49
CA MET A 704 28.06 -7.83 -18.95
C MET A 704 26.75 -7.73 -19.72
N ASN A 705 25.67 -7.48 -19.00
CA ASN A 705 24.39 -7.14 -19.58
C ASN A 705 24.33 -5.62 -19.87
N PRO A 706 23.48 -5.19 -20.83
CA PRO A 706 23.25 -3.76 -21.09
C PRO A 706 22.82 -3.05 -19.80
N PRO A 707 23.31 -1.85 -19.48
CA PRO A 707 23.02 -1.17 -18.21
C PRO A 707 21.52 -1.09 -17.98
N LYS A 708 21.12 -1.12 -16.69
CA LYS A 708 19.72 -0.97 -16.28
C LYS A 708 19.11 0.21 -17.04
N PRO A 709 17.98 0.02 -17.75
CA PRO A 709 17.36 1.09 -18.52
C PRO A 709 17.24 2.35 -17.65
N PRO A 710 17.76 3.50 -18.10
CA PRO A 710 17.69 4.71 -17.31
C PRO A 710 16.23 5.09 -17.16
N VAL A 711 15.78 5.25 -15.92
CA VAL A 711 14.53 5.95 -15.64
C VAL A 711 14.92 7.39 -15.38
N SER A 712 14.29 8.34 -16.08
CA SER A 712 14.61 9.75 -15.89
C SER A 712 14.36 10.14 -14.43
N GLU A 713 15.24 10.94 -13.84
CA GLU A 713 14.99 11.54 -12.52
C GLU A 713 13.74 12.43 -12.56
N ASP A 714 13.41 13.02 -13.73
CA ASP A 714 12.16 13.74 -13.95
C ASP A 714 10.93 12.80 -13.95
N ASP A 715 11.10 11.53 -14.33
CA ASP A 715 10.03 10.52 -14.30
C ASP A 715 9.78 9.97 -12.88
N LEU A 716 10.69 10.24 -11.94
CA LEU A 716 10.61 9.83 -10.54
C LEU A 716 9.93 10.86 -9.64
N GLN A 717 9.49 12.00 -10.18
CA GLN A 717 8.67 12.94 -9.43
C GLN A 717 7.31 13.06 -10.10
N ALA A 718 6.25 12.79 -9.34
CA ALA A 718 4.92 13.19 -9.77
C ALA A 718 4.92 14.71 -9.99
N ASP A 719 4.82 15.12 -11.25
CA ASP A 719 4.62 16.52 -11.65
C ASP A 719 3.18 16.90 -11.30
N VAL A 720 2.95 17.11 -10.01
CA VAL A 720 1.66 17.49 -9.47
C VAL A 720 1.91 18.73 -8.63
N GLY A 721 1.31 19.84 -9.08
CA GLY A 721 1.34 21.11 -8.39
C GLY A 721 0.57 21.04 -7.07
N SER A 722 -0.04 22.16 -6.66
CA SER A 722 -0.95 22.11 -5.52
C SER A 722 -2.15 21.22 -5.84
N PHE A 723 -2.49 20.28 -4.95
CA PHE A 723 -3.66 19.42 -5.11
C PHE A 723 -4.30 19.11 -3.75
N THR A 724 -5.60 18.85 -3.78
CA THR A 724 -6.37 18.27 -2.67
C THR A 724 -7.06 16.99 -3.13
N ARG A 725 -6.97 15.93 -2.32
CA ARG A 725 -7.70 14.67 -2.50
C ARG A 725 -8.26 14.19 -1.17
N THR A 726 -9.40 13.53 -1.20
CA THR A 726 -9.99 12.88 -0.03
C THR A 726 -10.30 11.42 -0.36
N ALA A 727 -9.92 10.52 0.53
CA ALA A 727 -10.26 9.09 0.45
C ALA A 727 -11.02 8.65 1.69
N ILE A 728 -11.93 7.69 1.52
CA ILE A 728 -12.74 7.12 2.59
C ILE A 728 -12.34 5.65 2.72
N GLY A 729 -11.90 5.27 3.92
CA GLY A 729 -11.62 3.88 4.25
C GLY A 729 -12.88 3.15 4.71
N GLU A 730 -12.84 1.82 4.68
CA GLU A 730 -13.91 1.00 5.25
C GLU A 730 -14.06 1.23 6.77
N SER A 731 -15.22 0.92 7.31
CA SER A 731 -15.46 1.01 8.76
C SER A 731 -14.94 -0.21 9.50
N PHE A 732 -14.52 -0.02 10.75
CA PHE A 732 -14.03 -1.11 11.61
C PHE A 732 -14.69 -1.07 12.99
N SER A 733 -14.58 -2.17 13.73
CA SER A 733 -15.16 -2.31 15.07
C SER A 733 -14.10 -2.56 16.14
N VAL A 734 -14.24 -1.91 17.27
CA VAL A 734 -13.39 -2.11 18.45
C VAL A 734 -14.22 -2.79 19.53
N SER A 735 -13.73 -3.93 20.02
CA SER A 735 -14.39 -4.78 21.01
C SER A 735 -13.38 -5.25 22.07
N LEU A 736 -13.13 -4.39 23.05
CA LEU A 736 -12.34 -4.66 24.23
C LEU A 736 -13.20 -5.31 25.34
N PRO A 737 -12.62 -6.18 26.17
CA PRO A 737 -13.31 -6.76 27.32
C PRO A 737 -13.87 -5.70 28.29
N PRO A 738 -15.07 -5.88 28.87
CA PRO A 738 -15.67 -4.90 29.77
C PRO A 738 -14.78 -4.60 31.00
N GLY A 739 -14.58 -3.31 31.30
CA GLY A 739 -13.82 -2.86 32.47
C GLY A 739 -12.30 -2.92 32.31
N VAL A 740 -11.79 -3.32 31.14
CA VAL A 740 -10.35 -3.29 30.81
C VAL A 740 -10.05 -1.97 30.09
N PRO A 741 -9.07 -1.16 30.55
CA PRO A 741 -8.64 0.03 29.82
C PRO A 741 -8.06 -0.37 28.45
N PRO A 742 -7.98 0.58 27.49
CA PRO A 742 -7.25 0.32 26.25
C PRO A 742 -5.84 -0.21 26.56
N PRO A 743 -5.37 -1.21 25.81
CA PRO A 743 -4.02 -1.75 26.00
C PRO A 743 -2.98 -0.65 25.84
N ASN A 744 -2.05 -0.54 26.79
CA ASN A 744 -0.82 0.22 26.60
C ASN A 744 0.13 -0.66 25.76
N PHE A 745 0.49 -0.22 24.55
CA PHE A 745 1.48 -0.94 23.74
C PHE A 745 2.87 -0.34 23.96
N PRO A 746 3.93 -1.16 23.95
CA PRO A 746 5.28 -0.63 24.06
C PRO A 746 5.62 0.28 22.86
N PRO A 747 6.68 1.10 22.98
CA PRO A 747 7.23 1.85 21.85
C PRO A 747 7.52 0.92 20.66
N ASN A 748 7.37 1.43 19.44
CA ASN A 748 7.63 0.61 18.25
C ASN A 748 9.13 0.27 18.13
N LYS A 749 9.43 -0.85 17.48
CA LYS A 749 10.79 -1.22 17.10
C LYS A 749 11.42 -0.13 16.21
N ILE A 750 12.67 0.21 16.48
CA ILE A 750 13.51 1.06 15.62
C ILE A 750 14.09 0.22 14.48
N THR A 751 13.87 0.62 13.23
CA THR A 751 14.28 -0.12 12.03
C THR A 751 15.38 0.56 11.22
N ASP A 752 15.73 1.79 11.57
CA ASP A 752 16.65 2.67 10.84
C ASP A 752 17.87 3.09 11.67
N LEU A 753 18.19 2.36 12.76
CA LEU A 753 19.38 2.64 13.57
C LEU A 753 20.63 2.55 12.68
N ASN A 754 21.41 3.62 12.68
CA ASN A 754 22.69 3.73 12.02
C ASN A 754 23.79 4.10 13.02
N ALA A 755 24.99 3.60 12.78
CA ALA A 755 26.14 3.80 13.64
C ALA A 755 27.37 4.16 12.80
N GLU A 756 28.05 5.24 13.19
CA GLU A 756 29.30 5.67 12.58
C GLU A 756 30.34 5.87 13.69
N ILE A 757 31.59 5.51 13.40
CA ILE A 757 32.72 5.71 14.30
C ILE A 757 33.69 6.65 13.61
N GLU A 758 33.82 7.85 14.14
CA GLU A 758 34.81 8.83 13.73
C GLU A 758 35.88 8.95 14.83
N GLU A 759 37.10 8.53 14.52
CA GLU A 759 38.21 8.41 15.48
C GLU A 759 37.84 7.48 16.66
N ASP A 760 37.51 8.05 17.82
CA ASP A 760 37.09 7.35 19.03
C ASP A 760 35.63 7.70 19.44
N LYS A 761 34.96 8.53 18.64
CA LYS A 761 33.60 9.00 18.89
C LYS A 761 32.60 8.18 18.09
N VAL A 762 31.61 7.64 18.77
CA VAL A 762 30.47 6.98 18.11
C VAL A 762 29.37 7.99 17.91
N MET A 763 28.79 7.97 16.71
CA MET A 763 27.59 8.69 16.36
C MET A 763 26.50 7.68 16.00
N LEU A 764 25.43 7.68 16.80
CA LEU A 764 24.23 6.89 16.54
C LEU A 764 23.13 7.82 16.03
N THR A 765 22.40 7.37 15.01
CA THR A 765 21.26 8.10 14.45
C THR A 765 20.10 7.14 14.23
N TRP A 766 18.88 7.56 14.56
CA TRP A 766 17.65 6.78 14.36
C TRP A 766 16.42 7.69 14.38
N THR A 767 15.27 7.16 13.99
CA THR A 767 13.99 7.86 14.17
C THR A 767 13.37 7.52 15.52
N ALA A 768 13.04 8.55 16.32
CA ALA A 768 12.45 8.40 17.65
C ALA A 768 11.12 7.62 17.59
N PRO A 769 10.96 6.55 18.39
CA PRO A 769 9.67 5.91 18.60
C PRO A 769 8.80 6.71 19.59
N GLY A 770 7.54 6.29 19.73
CA GLY A 770 6.59 6.90 20.65
C GLY A 770 6.67 6.36 22.08
N GLU A 771 5.75 6.85 22.90
CA GLU A 771 5.37 6.22 24.17
C GLU A 771 4.61 4.92 23.89
N ASP A 772 3.63 5.01 23.00
CA ASP A 772 2.75 3.92 22.59
C ASP A 772 2.87 3.76 21.08
N MET A 773 3.59 2.72 20.65
CA MET A 773 4.01 2.54 19.26
C MET A 773 4.74 3.79 18.72
N ASP A 774 4.19 4.47 17.71
CA ASP A 774 4.72 5.71 17.10
C ASP A 774 3.95 6.98 17.51
N GLN A 775 3.31 6.94 18.69
CA GLN A 775 2.59 8.08 19.28
C GLN A 775 3.22 8.55 20.60
N GLY A 776 3.34 9.87 20.76
CA GLY A 776 3.91 10.47 21.96
C GLY A 776 5.44 10.47 21.96
N THR A 777 6.04 10.33 23.13
CA THR A 777 7.48 10.42 23.37
C THR A 777 7.88 9.30 24.32
N ALA A 778 8.84 8.48 23.91
CA ALA A 778 9.41 7.45 24.78
C ALA A 778 10.01 8.06 26.06
N ASP A 779 10.04 7.30 27.16
CA ASP A 779 10.61 7.75 28.43
C ASP A 779 12.15 7.72 28.42
N SER A 780 12.73 6.63 27.89
CA SER A 780 14.18 6.44 27.84
C SER A 780 14.62 5.41 26.81
N TYR A 781 15.95 5.33 26.60
CA TYR A 781 16.59 4.34 25.73
C TYR A 781 17.56 3.45 26.50
N GLU A 782 17.60 2.18 26.15
CA GLU A 782 18.64 1.21 26.51
C GLU A 782 19.49 0.92 25.27
N ILE A 783 20.74 1.38 25.26
CA ILE A 783 21.67 1.18 24.14
C ILE A 783 22.72 0.15 24.55
N ARG A 784 22.88 -0.90 23.75
CA ARG A 784 23.83 -1.99 23.97
C ARG A 784 24.81 -2.12 22.81
N VAL A 785 26.05 -2.51 23.11
CA VAL A 785 27.08 -2.83 22.11
C VAL A 785 27.68 -4.22 22.34
N SER A 786 28.09 -4.86 21.26
CA SER A 786 28.86 -6.11 21.26
C SER A 786 29.85 -6.14 20.09
N MET A 787 30.92 -6.91 20.23
CA MET A 787 31.81 -7.29 19.12
C MET A 787 31.37 -8.61 18.44
N ASP A 788 30.37 -9.28 19.03
CA ASP A 788 29.76 -10.52 18.53
C ASP A 788 28.26 -10.28 18.30
N LEU A 789 27.85 -10.41 17.03
CA LEU A 789 26.46 -10.21 16.58
C LEU A 789 25.50 -11.21 17.25
N GLU A 790 25.88 -12.48 17.31
CA GLU A 790 25.00 -13.53 17.83
C GLU A 790 24.89 -13.45 19.35
N ALA A 791 25.94 -13.00 20.05
CA ALA A 791 25.85 -12.68 21.48
C ALA A 791 24.87 -11.52 21.75
N LEU A 792 24.90 -10.46 20.94
CA LEU A 792 23.99 -9.32 21.07
C LEU A 792 22.53 -9.73 20.83
N ARG A 793 22.28 -10.53 19.80
CA ARG A 793 20.94 -11.01 19.43
C ARG A 793 20.40 -12.04 20.42
N GLY A 794 21.23 -13.03 20.78
CA GLY A 794 20.86 -14.11 21.67
C GLY A 794 20.63 -13.65 23.11
N SER A 795 21.30 -12.57 23.54
CA SER A 795 21.08 -11.97 24.86
C SER A 795 21.39 -10.47 24.88
N PHE A 796 20.41 -9.65 24.47
CA PHE A 796 20.52 -8.19 24.48
C PHE A 796 20.97 -7.63 25.83
N SER A 797 20.35 -8.09 26.93
CA SER A 797 20.69 -7.65 28.29
C SER A 797 22.07 -8.13 28.78
N GLY A 798 22.68 -9.12 28.11
CA GLY A 798 24.02 -9.60 28.40
C GLY A 798 25.14 -8.79 27.72
N ALA A 799 24.80 -8.00 26.69
CA ALA A 799 25.74 -7.14 25.99
C ALA A 799 26.14 -5.90 26.81
N HIS A 800 27.18 -5.18 26.39
CA HIS A 800 27.69 -4.03 27.15
C HIS A 800 26.71 -2.86 27.12
N LEU A 801 26.23 -2.42 28.29
CA LEU A 801 25.30 -1.29 28.45
C LEU A 801 26.02 0.04 28.33
N MET A 802 25.50 0.92 27.47
CA MET A 802 25.95 2.30 27.36
C MET A 802 25.22 3.21 28.33
N ASN A 803 25.89 4.29 28.75
CA ASN A 803 25.24 5.31 29.57
C ASN A 803 24.30 6.15 28.71
N THR A 804 23.00 6.08 28.97
CA THR A 804 21.96 6.82 28.26
C THR A 804 21.31 7.92 29.11
N SER A 805 21.86 8.21 30.30
CA SER A 805 21.27 9.15 31.28
C SER A 805 21.12 10.58 30.76
N ASP A 806 21.92 10.97 29.76
CA ASP A 806 21.90 12.31 29.16
C ASP A 806 20.94 12.42 27.97
N ILE A 807 20.42 11.29 27.47
CA ILE A 807 19.47 11.29 26.36
C ILE A 807 18.12 11.78 26.86
N ARG A 808 17.49 12.66 26.08
CA ARG A 808 16.11 13.12 26.30
C ARG A 808 15.35 12.76 25.03
N PRO A 809 14.58 11.66 25.04
CA PRO A 809 13.89 11.22 23.84
C PRO A 809 13.03 12.34 23.24
N LEU A 810 13.06 12.44 21.92
CA LEU A 810 12.27 13.38 21.14
C LEU A 810 10.87 12.81 20.85
N GLU A 811 9.99 13.67 20.36
CA GLU A 811 8.66 13.25 19.88
C GLU A 811 8.79 12.25 18.73
N ALA A 812 7.92 11.24 18.71
CA ALA A 812 7.90 10.19 17.70
C ALA A 812 7.98 10.75 16.27
N GLY A 813 8.83 10.15 15.45
CA GLY A 813 9.09 10.58 14.07
C GLY A 813 10.19 11.64 13.93
N SER A 814 10.71 12.19 15.04
CA SER A 814 11.88 13.07 15.02
C SER A 814 13.18 12.28 14.84
N THR A 815 14.19 12.89 14.23
CA THR A 815 15.54 12.29 14.15
C THR A 815 16.27 12.46 15.48
N GLU A 816 16.74 11.35 16.03
CA GLU A 816 17.61 11.29 17.20
C GLU A 816 19.07 11.22 16.74
N GLU A 817 19.92 12.05 17.34
CA GLU A 817 21.36 12.02 17.14
C GLU A 817 22.05 11.95 18.50
N TYR A 818 22.71 10.82 18.77
CA TYR A 818 23.43 10.63 20.02
C TYR A 818 24.88 10.32 19.77
N SER A 819 25.75 11.11 20.40
CA SER A 819 27.19 10.96 20.22
C SER A 819 27.91 10.85 21.55
N PHE A 820 28.83 9.89 21.65
CA PHE A 820 29.50 9.57 22.91
C PHE A 820 30.91 9.02 22.71
N LEU A 821 31.69 9.09 23.79
CA LEU A 821 32.97 8.43 23.95
C LEU A 821 32.78 7.26 24.91
N SER A 822 33.33 6.09 24.58
CA SER A 822 33.27 4.92 25.45
C SER A 822 34.64 4.28 25.57
N SER A 823 35.11 4.04 26.79
CA SER A 823 36.38 3.34 27.02
C SER A 823 36.37 1.92 26.44
N TYR A 824 35.20 1.30 26.36
CA TYR A 824 34.99 0.02 25.68
C TYR A 824 35.39 0.08 24.19
N ILE A 825 35.16 1.22 23.54
CA ILE A 825 35.40 1.46 22.11
C ILE A 825 36.80 2.04 21.88
N ILE A 826 37.24 2.95 22.75
CA ILE A 826 38.60 3.52 22.73
C ILE A 826 39.64 2.40 22.88
N ASN A 827 39.39 1.42 23.75
CA ASN A 827 40.32 0.31 23.97
C ASN A 827 40.22 -0.81 22.93
N ALA A 828 39.25 -0.76 22.00
CA ALA A 828 39.16 -1.73 20.93
C ALA A 828 40.30 -1.55 19.91
N GLU A 829 40.79 -2.65 19.38
CA GLU A 829 41.83 -2.65 18.34
C GLU A 829 41.31 -1.99 17.05
N PRO A 830 42.19 -1.36 16.25
CA PRO A 830 41.79 -0.88 14.95
C PRO A 830 41.23 -2.00 14.08
N GLU A 831 40.29 -1.64 13.20
CA GLU A 831 39.52 -2.56 12.34
C GLU A 831 38.54 -3.48 13.09
N THR A 832 38.36 -3.30 14.40
CA THR A 832 37.31 -4.01 15.14
C THR A 832 35.94 -3.58 14.65
N VAL A 833 35.11 -4.57 14.30
CA VAL A 833 33.69 -4.41 13.97
C VAL A 833 32.87 -4.43 15.26
N MET A 834 31.95 -3.47 15.39
CA MET A 834 31.06 -3.35 16.54
C MET A 834 29.61 -3.30 16.08
N PHE A 835 28.76 -3.93 16.87
CA PHE A 835 27.33 -4.06 16.65
C PHE A 835 26.59 -3.32 17.76
N PHE A 836 25.68 -2.43 17.38
CA PHE A 836 24.87 -1.61 18.27
C PHE A 836 23.40 -1.96 18.10
N ALA A 837 22.67 -1.98 19.22
CA ALA A 837 21.23 -2.13 19.21
C ALA A 837 20.59 -1.28 20.32
N VAL A 838 19.35 -0.87 20.10
CA VAL A 838 18.59 0.01 20.99
C VAL A 838 17.25 -0.63 21.34
N ARG A 839 16.81 -0.43 22.58
CA ARG A 839 15.41 -0.56 23.00
C ARG A 839 14.93 0.75 23.58
N SER A 840 13.71 1.09 23.27
CA SER A 840 12.97 2.20 23.87
C SER A 840 12.05 1.70 24.98
N CYS A 841 11.88 2.53 25.99
CA CYS A 841 11.08 2.30 27.17
C CYS A 841 9.96 3.34 27.26
N ASP A 842 8.74 2.93 27.59
CA ASP A 842 7.66 3.85 27.96
C ASP A 842 7.71 4.21 29.46
N LYS A 843 6.77 5.05 29.93
CA LYS A 843 6.68 5.46 31.34
C LYS A 843 6.24 4.35 32.28
N ASP A 844 5.60 3.30 31.75
CA ASP A 844 5.19 2.11 32.50
C ASP A 844 6.26 1.01 32.52
N SER A 845 7.46 1.31 31.99
CA SER A 845 8.59 0.38 31.87
C SER A 845 8.38 -0.79 30.92
N LEU A 846 7.45 -0.68 29.97
CA LEU A 846 7.34 -1.58 28.82
C LEU A 846 8.42 -1.24 27.79
N MET A 847 9.07 -2.28 27.30
CA MET A 847 10.19 -2.16 26.36
C MET A 847 9.74 -2.55 24.96
N SER A 848 10.16 -1.77 23.98
CA SER A 848 10.12 -2.16 22.56
C SER A 848 10.92 -3.44 22.30
N ASP A 849 10.65 -4.08 21.16
CA ASP A 849 11.56 -5.06 20.58
C ASP A 849 12.92 -4.42 20.28
N MET A 850 13.96 -5.26 20.21
CA MET A 850 15.30 -4.80 19.85
C MET A 850 15.29 -4.19 18.45
N SER A 851 15.97 -3.04 18.28
CA SER A 851 16.14 -2.40 16.98
C SER A 851 16.78 -3.31 15.93
N ASN A 852 16.82 -2.86 14.67
CA ASN A 852 17.82 -3.37 13.74
C ASN A 852 19.24 -3.23 14.33
N VAL A 853 20.14 -4.12 13.95
CA VAL A 853 21.53 -4.05 14.42
C VAL A 853 22.32 -3.10 13.53
N ALA A 854 22.81 -2.00 14.10
CA ALA A 854 23.70 -1.08 13.41
C ALA A 854 25.14 -1.54 13.53
N LYS A 855 25.90 -1.38 12.46
CA LYS A 855 27.26 -1.89 12.33
C LYS A 855 28.23 -0.75 12.04
N ALA A 856 29.28 -0.65 12.83
CA ALA A 856 30.35 0.31 12.59
C ALA A 856 31.72 -0.34 12.79
N THR A 857 32.72 0.15 12.06
CA THR A 857 34.10 -0.35 12.14
C THR A 857 34.98 0.77 12.68
N LYS A 858 35.81 0.46 13.69
CA LYS A 858 36.82 1.41 14.15
C LYS A 858 37.95 1.50 13.11
N ILE A 859 38.16 2.66 12.51
CA ILE A 859 39.15 2.84 11.45
C ILE A 859 40.29 3.72 11.97
N VAL A 860 41.53 3.39 11.62
CA VAL A 860 42.68 4.25 11.93
C VAL A 860 42.55 5.55 11.11
N PRO A 861 42.69 6.74 11.74
CA PRO A 861 42.67 8.00 11.00
C PRO A 861 43.70 7.98 9.87
N PHE A 862 43.26 8.28 8.65
CA PHE A 862 44.19 8.43 7.53
C PHE A 862 45.05 9.66 7.77
N VAL A 863 46.32 9.46 8.11
CA VAL A 863 47.30 10.55 8.11
C VAL A 863 47.88 10.61 6.70
N PRO A 864 47.53 11.61 5.86
CA PRO A 864 48.19 11.77 4.57
C PRO A 864 49.68 11.99 4.82
N THR A 865 50.51 11.04 4.41
CA THR A 865 51.96 11.18 4.44
C THR A 865 52.34 12.35 3.54
N THR A 866 52.63 13.50 4.15
CA THR A 866 53.37 14.60 3.52
C THR A 866 54.81 14.16 3.33
N THR A 867 55.06 13.31 2.33
CA THR A 867 56.40 13.18 1.77
C THR A 867 56.66 14.44 0.95
N THR A 868 57.22 15.46 1.59
CA THR A 868 57.87 16.57 0.90
C THR A 868 58.96 15.96 0.02
N PRO A 869 58.89 16.06 -1.32
CA PRO A 869 59.96 15.54 -2.16
C PRO A 869 61.22 16.35 -1.87
N THR A 870 62.25 15.69 -1.37
CA THR A 870 63.58 16.26 -1.23
C THR A 870 64.08 16.55 -2.65
N ILE A 871 64.19 17.83 -2.99
CA ILE A 871 64.75 18.26 -4.28
C ILE A 871 66.23 17.86 -4.30
N SER A 872 66.55 16.71 -4.90
CA SER A 872 67.91 16.40 -5.33
C SER A 872 68.22 17.25 -6.56
N GLN A 873 69.17 18.16 -6.42
CA GLN A 873 69.74 18.93 -7.52
C GLN A 873 70.25 18.00 -8.63
N TYR A 874 69.77 18.22 -9.85
CA TYR A 874 70.48 17.84 -11.07
C TYR A 874 70.61 19.09 -11.98
N PRO A 875 71.68 19.19 -12.79
CA PRO A 875 72.11 20.44 -13.40
C PRO A 875 71.33 20.79 -14.67
N ASN A 876 71.25 22.11 -14.88
CA ASN A 876 70.72 22.87 -16.02
C ASN A 876 70.67 22.17 -17.38
N LEU A 877 69.48 22.15 -17.98
CA LEU A 877 69.27 22.11 -19.42
C LEU A 877 68.39 23.30 -19.82
N THR A 878 69.02 24.27 -20.45
CA THR A 878 68.42 25.46 -21.07
C THR A 878 67.67 25.07 -22.35
N VAL A 879 66.41 25.50 -22.47
CA VAL A 879 65.73 25.61 -23.78
C VAL A 879 64.96 26.93 -23.83
N ASN A 880 65.25 27.69 -24.89
CA ASN A 880 64.74 29.03 -25.20
C ASN A 880 63.24 29.07 -25.50
N ALA A 881 62.63 30.20 -25.16
CA ALA A 881 61.28 30.57 -25.53
C ALA A 881 61.26 31.54 -26.73
N SER A 882 60.45 31.20 -27.73
CA SER A 882 59.84 32.07 -28.76
C SER A 882 59.05 31.09 -29.64
N GLU A 883 57.74 31.23 -29.93
CA GLU A 883 57.12 32.38 -30.57
C GLU A 883 55.60 32.10 -30.81
N TYR A 884 54.80 33.19 -30.86
CA TYR A 884 53.49 33.38 -31.53
C TYR A 884 52.13 32.89 -30.94
N TYR A 885 51.44 33.89 -30.34
CA TYR A 885 50.01 34.30 -30.50
C TYR A 885 49.48 34.15 -31.96
N MET A 886 48.21 33.94 -32.36
CA MET A 886 46.80 34.11 -31.89
C MET A 886 45.88 33.50 -33.03
N PRO A 887 44.53 33.64 -33.14
CA PRO A 887 43.40 33.73 -32.19
C PRO A 887 42.24 32.73 -32.51
N ILE A 888 41.22 32.80 -31.65
CA ILE A 888 39.89 32.16 -31.64
C ILE A 888 38.93 32.80 -32.67
N SER A 889 38.01 32.00 -33.23
CA SER A 889 36.67 32.46 -33.66
C SER A 889 35.60 31.40 -33.34
N GLN A 890 34.58 31.83 -32.59
CA GLN A 890 33.35 31.16 -32.13
C GLN A 890 32.34 30.90 -33.28
N PRO A 891 31.19 30.19 -33.07
CA PRO A 891 30.40 29.95 -31.85
C PRO A 891 30.69 28.65 -31.10
#